data_AF-A0A5J4UH87-F1
#
_entry.id   AF-A0A5J4UH87-F1
#
_cell.length_a   1.000
_cell.length_b   1.000
_cell.length_c   1.000
_cell.angle_alpha   90.00
_cell.angle_beta   90.00
_cell.angle_gamma   90.00
#
_symmetry.space_group_name_H-M   'P 1'
#
loop_
_entity.id
_entity.type
_entity.pdbx_description
1 polymer ?
#
loop_
_entity_poly.entity_id
_entity_poly.type
_entity_poly.pdbx_seq_one_letter_code
_entity_poly.pdbx_strand_id
1 'polypeptide(L)'
;MTQFIDTFNLIVNIYTYHEELEGKTDLLLISDGTEQHVMYVSNVEKLTGVLICPYCHDYVTILSDTNKRANEYFNTHVKKCKSSNHEPSIRLHDVPMPICPAILNHPTVEYLMANGLMDQFKVQRGFITYDFETLSDQVMKNITDQTTLLSQLSKLSIASTEVYPLGRQQSCYPNRDKSYELVKRCYTLFDELSQNYQEQLDRYELPSKSSFVHLWLAQTFESGEEIYQCMKYDDENIPFDKCIKVLGWNSSRFDIALLWDAFDCELWTMGVPTGSLNNSKSITVTHKKSHMKLQFIDAENLFGSMTLKACVKDYGDKSEHKDVFPYELINSKNWNEVLMKTEPFEYEDFKSQLKGGYSITKDEYDQYLIDFKRFSNRLDYLKYYNINDTEIMVKPLMNLTDTFEQFNIDVLHYISIASCAYATKHYSTYFPSKFNLESDILVESDINKSPICSKLDLHAKQTYYEDFDINSDYSNPNPNAKPFELTVGYWKSKCYHYKQQDYNAGRETEKNVTTDDYDYYKNLFSTSVCSICNAKFTYDNPPSLDRQDNELPHTKDNCLPACVSFNIAHANRDPKITSLHIKMRQYAIKHNLPMTISDERIYKLLRECITGGLAAVFHRENIAGKTHINELTYDEQSNK
;
A
#
# COMPACT_ATOMS: atom_id res chain seq x y z
N MET A 1 -41.82 -2.78 -0.54
CA MET A 1 -40.65 -3.66 -0.33
C MET A 1 -39.93 -3.96 -1.65
N THR A 2 -40.63 -4.05 -2.78
CA THR A 2 -40.03 -4.10 -4.13
C THR A 2 -39.53 -2.73 -4.63
N GLN A 3 -40.15 -1.62 -4.20
CA GLN A 3 -39.68 -0.25 -4.50
C GLN A 3 -38.44 0.21 -3.72
N PHE A 4 -37.94 -0.58 -2.77
CA PHE A 4 -36.76 -0.22 -1.94
C PHE A 4 -35.45 -0.83 -2.49
N ILE A 5 -35.55 -1.84 -3.37
CA ILE A 5 -34.40 -2.48 -4.02
C ILE A 5 -33.93 -1.63 -5.22
N ASP A 6 -34.86 -0.98 -5.93
CA ASP A 6 -34.51 -0.12 -7.07
C ASP A 6 -33.82 1.19 -6.64
N THR A 7 -34.00 1.62 -5.39
CA THR A 7 -33.32 2.81 -4.82
C THR A 7 -31.87 2.53 -4.39
N PHE A 8 -31.50 1.27 -4.16
CA PHE A 8 -30.17 0.91 -3.66
C PHE A 8 -29.09 0.86 -4.76
N ASN A 9 -29.50 0.74 -6.03
CA ASN A 9 -28.60 0.89 -7.20
C ASN A 9 -28.18 2.35 -7.46
N LEU A 10 -28.53 3.25 -6.56
CA LEU A 10 -28.40 4.70 -6.74
C LEU A 10 -27.65 5.37 -5.58
N ILE A 11 -26.81 4.63 -4.87
CA ILE A 11 -25.99 5.16 -3.79
C ILE A 11 -24.61 5.54 -4.36
N VAL A 12 -24.54 6.76 -4.87
CA VAL A 12 -23.29 7.43 -5.22
C VAL A 12 -23.14 8.65 -4.30
N ASN A 13 -22.05 8.63 -3.53
CA ASN A 13 -21.41 9.75 -2.86
C ASN A 13 -22.19 10.44 -1.73
N ILE A 14 -21.83 10.08 -0.49
CA ILE A 14 -22.02 10.97 0.67
C ILE A 14 -20.94 12.05 0.56
N TYR A 15 -21.35 13.29 0.30
CA TYR A 15 -20.48 14.46 0.37
C TYR A 15 -20.71 15.19 1.69
N THR A 16 -19.72 15.20 2.57
CA THR A 16 -19.66 16.14 3.68
C THR A 16 -19.12 17.46 3.16
N TYR A 17 -20.01 18.38 2.79
CA TYR A 17 -19.64 19.77 2.53
C TYR A 17 -19.34 20.48 3.85
N HIS A 18 -18.16 21.07 3.96
CA HIS A 18 -17.76 21.92 5.07
C HIS A 18 -17.40 23.30 4.53
N GLU A 19 -18.40 24.15 4.33
CA GLU A 19 -18.19 25.59 4.24
C GLU A 19 -19.52 26.34 4.51
N GLU A 20 -19.44 27.34 5.41
CA GLU A 20 -20.37 28.46 5.63
C GLU A 20 -21.71 28.30 6.38
N LEU A 21 -21.97 27.22 7.12
CA LEU A 21 -23.04 27.24 8.13
C LEU A 21 -22.50 26.73 9.47
N GLU A 22 -22.72 27.50 10.54
CA GLU A 22 -22.44 27.10 11.92
C GLU A 22 -23.30 25.88 12.28
N GLY A 23 -22.84 24.68 11.91
CA GLY A 23 -23.48 23.39 12.16
C GLY A 23 -23.09 22.34 11.12
N LYS A 24 -22.61 21.16 11.57
CA LYS A 24 -22.40 19.99 10.68
C LYS A 24 -23.74 19.61 10.05
N THR A 25 -23.83 19.70 8.73
CA THR A 25 -25.07 19.46 7.97
C THR A 25 -24.81 18.33 6.98
N ASP A 26 -25.37 17.14 7.22
CA ASP A 26 -25.23 16.00 6.31
C ASP A 26 -26.29 16.10 5.20
N LEU A 27 -25.85 16.12 3.94
CA LEU A 27 -26.73 16.26 2.76
C LEU A 27 -26.66 15.00 1.90
N LEU A 28 -27.81 14.51 1.45
CA LEU A 28 -27.93 13.37 0.53
C LEU A 28 -28.54 13.84 -0.78
N LEU A 29 -27.84 13.53 -1.87
CA LEU A 29 -28.34 13.71 -3.22
C LEU A 29 -28.94 12.40 -3.70
N ILE A 30 -30.24 12.40 -3.96
CA ILE A 30 -30.94 11.28 -4.61
C ILE A 30 -31.35 11.73 -6.02
N SER A 31 -31.08 10.90 -7.02
CA SER A 31 -31.48 11.19 -8.41
C SER A 31 -32.20 10.01 -9.05
N ASP A 32 -33.48 10.13 -9.36
CA ASP A 32 -34.22 9.04 -10.03
C ASP A 32 -33.93 8.91 -11.53
N GLY A 33 -32.84 9.52 -12.01
CA GLY A 33 -32.49 9.62 -13.42
C GLY A 33 -33.15 10.81 -14.13
N THR A 34 -34.25 11.35 -13.61
CA THR A 34 -34.97 12.50 -14.19
C THR A 34 -34.79 13.76 -13.35
N GLU A 35 -35.06 13.72 -12.05
CA GLU A 35 -34.90 14.84 -11.12
C GLU A 35 -33.76 14.59 -10.11
N GLN A 36 -33.29 15.64 -9.47
CA GLN A 36 -32.35 15.56 -8.34
C GLN A 36 -32.98 16.20 -7.13
N HIS A 37 -33.05 15.44 -6.04
CA HIS A 37 -33.51 15.91 -4.76
C HIS A 37 -32.33 15.99 -3.81
N VAL A 38 -32.05 17.20 -3.34
CA VAL A 38 -31.14 17.43 -2.23
C VAL A 38 -31.97 17.31 -0.95
N MET A 39 -31.72 16.27 -0.18
CA MET A 39 -32.35 16.05 1.12
C MET A 39 -31.36 16.36 2.24
N TYR A 40 -31.83 17.14 3.21
CA TYR A 40 -31.16 17.26 4.49
C TYR A 40 -31.29 15.94 5.27
N VAL A 41 -30.15 15.31 5.55
CA VAL A 41 -30.09 14.08 6.32
C VAL A 41 -29.97 14.44 7.79
N SER A 42 -31.10 14.40 8.48
CA SER A 42 -31.15 14.65 9.92
C SER A 42 -30.48 13.55 10.75
N ASN A 43 -30.25 12.37 10.17
CA ASN A 43 -29.61 11.24 10.83
C ASN A 43 -29.01 10.26 9.80
N VAL A 44 -27.71 10.39 9.51
CA VAL A 44 -26.98 9.57 8.53
C VAL A 44 -26.98 8.09 8.92
N GLU A 45 -26.85 7.79 10.20
CA GLU A 45 -26.76 6.40 10.68
C GLU A 45 -28.05 5.61 10.43
N LYS A 46 -29.20 6.29 10.54
CA LYS A 46 -30.51 5.70 10.26
C LYS A 46 -30.77 5.50 8.76
N LEU A 47 -30.12 6.31 7.92
CA LEU A 47 -30.24 6.25 6.47
C LEU A 47 -29.35 5.16 5.87
N THR A 48 -28.08 5.11 6.29
CA THR A 48 -27.08 4.17 5.76
C THR A 48 -27.13 2.82 6.46
N GLY A 49 -27.79 2.75 7.62
CA GLY A 49 -27.69 1.60 8.51
C GLY A 49 -26.28 1.43 9.06
N VAL A 50 -25.45 2.48 9.05
CA VAL A 50 -24.07 2.44 9.56
C VAL A 50 -23.98 3.33 10.80
N LEU A 51 -23.64 2.71 11.92
CA LEU A 51 -23.34 3.39 13.18
C LEU A 51 -21.88 3.85 13.17
N ILE A 52 -21.65 5.14 13.42
CA ILE A 52 -20.32 5.77 13.43
C ILE A 52 -20.12 6.41 14.79
N CYS A 53 -19.01 6.09 15.48
CA CYS A 53 -18.78 6.67 16.79
C CYS A 53 -18.69 8.20 16.70
N PRO A 54 -19.54 8.97 17.42
CA PRO A 54 -19.59 10.42 17.28
C PRO A 54 -18.41 11.15 17.94
N TYR A 55 -17.52 10.42 18.61
CA TYR A 55 -16.38 10.97 19.36
C TYR A 55 -15.04 10.75 18.66
N CYS A 56 -14.75 9.52 18.22
CA CYS A 56 -13.50 9.23 17.48
C CYS A 56 -13.66 9.27 15.96
N HIS A 57 -14.88 9.11 15.44
CA HIS A 57 -15.15 8.93 14.00
C HIS A 57 -14.42 7.75 13.31
N ASP A 58 -13.62 6.97 14.04
CA ASP A 58 -12.80 5.86 13.52
C ASP A 58 -13.46 4.49 13.69
N TYR A 59 -14.40 4.36 14.63
CA TYR A 59 -15.08 3.08 14.89
C TYR A 59 -16.47 3.07 14.26
N VAL A 60 -16.64 2.18 13.28
CA VAL A 60 -17.82 2.07 12.42
C VAL A 60 -18.36 0.65 12.50
N THR A 61 -19.68 0.48 12.63
CA THR A 61 -20.36 -0.82 12.50
C THR A 61 -21.64 -0.67 11.71
N ILE A 62 -22.14 -1.76 11.12
CA ILE A 62 -23.48 -1.78 10.51
C ILE A 62 -24.51 -2.02 11.62
N LEU A 63 -25.56 -1.18 11.66
CA LEU A 63 -26.77 -1.36 12.44
C LEU A 63 -27.45 -2.66 11.99
N SER A 64 -27.41 -3.68 12.86
CA SER A 64 -27.98 -4.99 12.54
C SER A 64 -29.22 -5.31 13.38
N ASP A 65 -30.32 -5.64 12.73
CA ASP A 65 -31.55 -6.11 13.40
C ASP A 65 -31.45 -7.58 13.86
N THR A 66 -30.54 -8.35 13.25
CA THR A 66 -30.31 -9.78 13.53
C THR A 66 -29.14 -10.02 14.48
N ASN A 67 -28.09 -9.20 14.43
CA ASN A 67 -26.89 -9.31 15.27
C ASN A 67 -26.83 -8.20 16.33
N LYS A 68 -27.68 -8.34 17.36
CA LYS A 68 -27.77 -7.39 18.49
C LYS A 68 -26.42 -7.15 19.20
N ARG A 69 -25.50 -8.13 19.15
CA ARG A 69 -24.19 -8.10 19.80
C ARG A 69 -23.26 -7.04 19.18
N ALA A 70 -23.31 -6.86 17.86
CA ALA A 70 -22.53 -5.83 17.16
C ALA A 70 -22.96 -4.41 17.60
N ASN A 71 -24.27 -4.18 17.73
CA ASN A 71 -24.82 -2.91 18.24
C ASN A 71 -24.42 -2.68 19.70
N GLU A 72 -24.39 -3.73 20.53
CA GLU A 72 -23.93 -3.65 21.93
C GLU A 72 -22.44 -3.30 22.04
N TYR A 73 -21.58 -3.88 21.20
CA TYR A 73 -20.16 -3.53 21.15
C TYR A 73 -19.94 -2.09 20.71
N PHE A 74 -20.68 -1.63 19.71
CA PHE A 74 -20.64 -0.23 19.29
C PHE A 74 -21.08 0.71 20.41
N ASN A 75 -22.20 0.44 21.07
CA ASN A 75 -22.65 1.24 22.21
C ASN A 75 -21.65 1.24 23.37
N THR A 76 -20.98 0.11 23.60
CA THR A 76 -19.90 0.00 24.60
C THR A 76 -18.69 0.83 24.19
N HIS A 77 -18.29 0.80 22.92
CA HIS A 77 -17.26 1.66 22.36
C HIS A 77 -17.63 3.14 22.53
N VAL A 78 -18.83 3.57 22.11
CA VAL A 78 -19.28 4.96 22.22
C VAL A 78 -19.28 5.45 23.67
N LYS A 79 -19.73 4.64 24.63
CA LYS A 79 -19.67 4.98 26.06
C LYS A 79 -18.24 5.19 26.55
N LYS A 80 -17.31 4.32 26.16
CA LYS A 80 -15.87 4.47 26.48
C LYS A 80 -15.28 5.72 25.83
N CYS A 81 -15.59 5.93 24.55
CA CYS A 81 -15.11 7.03 23.74
C CYS A 81 -15.63 8.39 24.25
N LYS A 82 -16.88 8.45 24.73
CA LYS A 82 -17.48 9.61 25.40
C LYS A 82 -16.77 10.00 26.69
N SER A 83 -16.30 9.02 27.46
CA SER A 83 -15.59 9.25 28.73
C SER A 83 -14.11 9.58 28.55
N SER A 84 -13.54 9.36 27.37
CA SER A 84 -12.18 9.74 27.01
C SER A 84 -12.17 11.08 26.27
N ASN A 85 -11.43 12.06 26.75
CA ASN A 85 -11.04 13.21 25.94
C ASN A 85 -10.10 12.69 24.83
N HIS A 86 -10.66 12.29 23.69
CA HIS A 86 -9.87 11.88 22.53
C HIS A 86 -9.28 13.12 21.88
N GLU A 87 -8.11 13.55 22.36
CA GLU A 87 -7.17 14.28 21.51
C GLU A 87 -6.57 13.27 20.52
N PRO A 88 -6.48 13.59 19.21
CA PRO A 88 -5.76 12.76 18.27
C PRO A 88 -4.28 12.69 18.70
N SER A 89 -3.92 11.64 19.42
CA SER A 89 -2.54 11.44 19.84
C SER A 89 -1.69 11.00 18.65
N ILE A 90 -0.62 11.75 18.40
CA ILE A 90 0.39 11.36 17.41
C ILE A 90 1.05 10.08 17.92
N ARG A 91 0.94 8.99 17.16
CA ARG A 91 1.67 7.76 17.46
C ARG A 91 3.11 7.88 16.96
N LEU A 92 4.01 8.21 17.87
CA LEU A 92 5.45 8.14 17.61
C LEU A 92 5.98 6.76 17.97
N HIS A 93 7.14 6.40 17.43
CA HIS A 93 7.84 5.21 17.88
C HIS A 93 8.34 5.42 19.31
N ASP A 94 8.20 4.42 20.16
CA ASP A 94 8.74 4.45 21.54
C ASP A 94 10.26 4.65 21.56
N VAL A 95 10.94 4.23 20.47
CA VAL A 95 12.38 4.29 20.29
C VAL A 95 12.67 4.77 18.87
N PRO A 96 13.62 5.73 18.66
CA PRO A 96 14.06 6.09 17.32
C PRO A 96 14.57 4.87 16.57
N MET A 97 14.08 4.67 15.35
CA MET A 97 14.47 3.57 14.48
C MET A 97 15.24 4.09 13.26
N PRO A 98 16.28 3.37 12.81
CA PRO A 98 16.99 3.71 11.58
C PRO A 98 16.03 3.78 10.40
N ILE A 99 16.23 4.76 9.51
CA ILE A 99 15.45 4.85 8.27
C ILE A 99 16.13 3.96 7.22
N CYS A 100 15.60 2.75 7.05
CA CYS A 100 16.00 1.82 5.99
C CYS A 100 14.80 0.94 5.57
N PRO A 101 13.81 1.52 4.88
CA PRO A 101 12.55 0.83 4.59
C PRO A 101 12.72 -0.38 3.67
N ALA A 102 13.79 -0.43 2.86
CA ALA A 102 14.19 -1.61 2.06
C ALA A 102 14.28 -2.89 2.91
N ILE A 103 14.69 -2.75 4.17
CA ILE A 103 14.81 -3.86 5.12
C ILE A 103 13.63 -3.82 6.10
N LEU A 104 13.44 -2.69 6.79
CA LEU A 104 12.56 -2.60 7.95
C LEU A 104 11.07 -2.50 7.63
N ASN A 105 10.71 -2.25 6.36
CA ASN A 105 9.31 -2.23 5.92
C ASN A 105 8.97 -3.45 5.05
N HIS A 106 9.87 -4.43 4.92
CA HIS A 106 9.64 -5.64 4.15
C HIS A 106 9.90 -6.89 5.02
N PRO A 107 8.85 -7.55 5.55
CA PRO A 107 9.00 -8.64 6.51
C PRO A 107 9.93 -9.79 6.04
N THR A 108 9.87 -10.15 4.75
CA THR A 108 10.77 -11.14 4.17
C THR A 108 12.24 -10.70 4.20
N VAL A 109 12.56 -9.49 3.72
CA VAL A 109 13.94 -8.97 3.71
C VAL A 109 14.46 -8.81 5.13
N GLU A 110 13.63 -8.31 6.05
CA GLU A 110 13.96 -8.22 7.47
C GLU A 110 14.33 -9.59 8.05
N TYR A 111 13.49 -10.60 7.82
CA TYR A 111 13.73 -11.97 8.29
C TYR A 111 15.00 -12.57 7.68
N LEU A 112 15.17 -12.46 6.36
CA LEU A 112 16.34 -13.01 5.66
C LEU A 112 17.63 -12.34 6.13
N MET A 113 17.63 -11.01 6.30
CA MET A 113 18.79 -10.28 6.80
C MET A 113 19.12 -10.66 8.25
N ALA A 114 18.11 -10.76 9.11
CA ALA A 114 18.28 -11.17 10.50
C ALA A 114 18.86 -12.59 10.63
N ASN A 115 18.54 -13.47 9.68
CA ASN A 115 19.01 -14.85 9.66
C ASN A 115 20.28 -15.09 8.84
N GLY A 116 20.82 -14.05 8.17
CA GLY A 116 21.97 -14.20 7.28
C GLY A 116 21.66 -15.01 6.01
N LEU A 117 20.41 -14.98 5.53
CA LEU A 117 19.88 -15.75 4.40
C LEU A 117 19.55 -14.85 3.20
N MET A 118 20.20 -13.68 3.07
CA MET A 118 19.92 -12.73 1.99
C MET A 118 20.19 -13.29 0.59
N ASP A 119 21.01 -14.34 0.47
CA ASP A 119 21.25 -15.08 -0.76
C ASP A 119 20.00 -15.82 -1.28
N GLN A 120 19.00 -16.05 -0.42
CA GLN A 120 17.72 -16.66 -0.77
C GLN A 120 16.67 -15.65 -1.24
N PHE A 121 16.93 -14.34 -1.10
CA PHE A 121 15.94 -13.33 -1.45
C PHE A 121 15.51 -13.45 -2.91
N LYS A 122 14.20 -13.47 -3.12
CA LYS A 122 13.56 -13.38 -4.43
C LYS A 122 12.45 -12.35 -4.39
N VAL A 123 12.42 -11.50 -5.43
CA VAL A 123 11.33 -10.55 -5.68
C VAL A 123 10.07 -11.26 -6.17
N GLN A 124 8.91 -10.68 -5.89
CA GLN A 124 7.66 -11.09 -6.52
C GLN A 124 7.71 -10.84 -8.03
N ARG A 125 7.51 -11.90 -8.81
CA ARG A 125 7.42 -11.85 -10.28
C ARG A 125 6.04 -12.21 -10.82
N GLY A 126 5.22 -12.83 -9.98
CA GLY A 126 3.85 -13.20 -10.33
C GLY A 126 2.88 -12.08 -9.99
N PHE A 127 2.15 -11.63 -11.00
CA PHE A 127 1.15 -10.58 -10.91
C PHE A 127 0.11 -10.76 -12.00
N ILE A 128 -0.96 -9.97 -11.93
CA ILE A 128 -2.04 -9.98 -12.92
C ILE A 128 -2.21 -8.55 -13.43
N THR A 129 -2.27 -8.37 -14.74
CA THR A 129 -2.68 -7.08 -15.33
C THR A 129 -4.12 -7.17 -15.81
N TYR A 130 -4.85 -6.07 -15.80
CA TYR A 130 -6.24 -6.03 -16.26
C TYR A 130 -6.61 -4.70 -16.90
N ASP A 131 -7.63 -4.72 -17.74
CA ASP A 131 -8.16 -3.55 -18.42
C ASP A 131 -9.64 -3.73 -18.77
N PHE A 132 -10.40 -2.64 -18.84
CA PHE A 132 -11.82 -2.63 -19.17
C PHE A 132 -12.11 -1.86 -20.44
N GLU A 133 -13.08 -2.36 -21.21
CA GLU A 133 -13.79 -1.54 -22.17
C GLU A 133 -15.21 -1.25 -21.69
N THR A 134 -15.71 -0.09 -22.07
CA THR A 134 -17.02 0.41 -21.62
C THR A 134 -17.92 0.79 -22.78
N LEU A 135 -19.22 0.69 -22.55
CA LEU A 135 -20.26 1.29 -23.38
C LEU A 135 -20.44 2.74 -22.95
N SER A 136 -20.56 3.65 -23.92
CA SER A 136 -20.78 5.07 -23.65
C SER A 136 -22.17 5.53 -24.09
N ASP A 137 -23.06 5.73 -23.13
CA ASP A 137 -24.34 6.39 -23.38
C ASP A 137 -24.16 7.90 -23.21
N GLN A 138 -24.26 8.65 -24.31
CA GLN A 138 -24.23 10.12 -24.24
C GLN A 138 -25.52 10.64 -23.58
N VAL A 139 -25.36 11.36 -22.47
CA VAL A 139 -26.50 11.87 -21.67
C VAL A 139 -26.61 13.39 -21.78
N MET A 140 -25.48 14.12 -21.89
CA MET A 140 -25.42 15.58 -22.03
C MET A 140 -26.36 16.33 -21.06
N LYS A 141 -26.39 15.91 -19.79
CA LYS A 141 -27.29 16.44 -18.77
C LYS A 141 -26.56 17.43 -17.87
N ASN A 142 -27.04 18.66 -17.80
CA ASN A 142 -26.58 19.60 -16.78
C ASN A 142 -27.06 19.11 -15.42
N ILE A 143 -26.10 18.76 -14.56
CA ILE A 143 -26.32 18.32 -13.19
C ILE A 143 -26.42 19.55 -12.28
N THR A 144 -25.57 20.54 -12.52
CA THR A 144 -25.61 21.87 -11.89
C THR A 144 -25.25 22.93 -12.92
N ASP A 145 -25.31 24.21 -12.55
CA ASP A 145 -24.84 25.32 -13.38
C ASP A 145 -23.34 25.24 -13.72
N GLN A 146 -22.57 24.42 -12.98
CA GLN A 146 -21.12 24.24 -13.17
C GLN A 146 -20.72 22.81 -13.59
N THR A 147 -21.66 21.85 -13.59
CA THR A 147 -21.37 20.43 -13.85
C THR A 147 -22.29 19.87 -14.91
N THR A 148 -21.72 19.40 -16.02
CA THR A 148 -22.45 18.68 -17.08
C THR A 148 -21.99 17.21 -17.10
N LEU A 149 -22.94 16.30 -16.94
CA LEU A 149 -22.74 14.87 -17.19
C LEU A 149 -22.75 14.63 -18.70
N LEU A 150 -21.58 14.35 -19.28
CA LEU A 150 -21.42 14.14 -20.71
C LEU A 150 -21.90 12.74 -21.12
N SER A 151 -21.46 11.71 -20.41
CA SER A 151 -21.79 10.31 -20.70
C SER A 151 -21.94 9.47 -19.44
N GLN A 152 -22.73 8.40 -19.55
CA GLN A 152 -22.84 7.34 -18.56
C GLN A 152 -22.18 6.08 -19.11
N LEU A 153 -21.35 5.43 -18.30
CA LEU A 153 -20.51 4.32 -18.72
C LEU A 153 -20.98 3.02 -18.08
N SER A 154 -20.98 1.95 -18.86
CA SER A 154 -21.29 0.60 -18.38
C SER A 154 -20.30 -0.41 -18.94
N LYS A 155 -20.17 -1.56 -18.29
CA LYS A 155 -19.13 -2.57 -18.56
C LYS A 155 -19.41 -3.25 -19.91
N LEU A 156 -18.46 -3.21 -20.84
CA LEU A 156 -18.53 -3.94 -22.12
C LEU A 156 -17.70 -5.23 -22.05
N SER A 157 -16.45 -5.10 -21.60
CA SER A 157 -15.53 -6.22 -21.45
C SER A 157 -14.50 -5.96 -20.38
N ILE A 158 -13.91 -7.05 -19.90
CA ILE A 158 -12.70 -7.04 -19.07
C ILE A 158 -11.72 -8.04 -19.68
N ALA A 159 -10.45 -7.66 -19.77
CA ALA A 159 -9.37 -8.58 -20.05
C ALA A 159 -8.38 -8.63 -18.90
N SER A 160 -7.66 -9.74 -18.80
CA SER A 160 -6.51 -9.87 -17.92
C SER A 160 -5.40 -10.69 -18.55
N THR A 161 -4.17 -10.38 -18.16
CA THR A 161 -3.00 -11.23 -18.40
C THR A 161 -2.41 -11.63 -17.05
N GLU A 162 -2.49 -12.92 -16.73
CA GLU A 162 -1.90 -13.50 -15.52
C GLU A 162 -0.48 -13.98 -15.80
N VAL A 163 0.46 -13.57 -14.96
CA VAL A 163 1.89 -13.86 -15.12
C VAL A 163 2.34 -14.91 -14.11
N TYR A 164 2.71 -16.09 -14.62
CA TYR A 164 3.20 -17.20 -13.81
C TYR A 164 4.72 -17.29 -13.93
N PRO A 165 5.48 -17.05 -12.87
CA PRO A 165 6.92 -17.26 -12.91
C PRO A 165 7.22 -18.76 -13.10
N LEU A 166 8.04 -19.10 -14.10
CA LEU A 166 8.43 -20.47 -14.38
C LEU A 166 9.64 -20.83 -13.50
N GLY A 167 9.43 -21.76 -12.56
CA GLY A 167 10.48 -22.20 -11.66
C GLY A 167 9.97 -22.99 -10.46
N ARG A 168 9.55 -24.24 -10.65
CA ARG A 168 9.51 -25.22 -9.55
C ARG A 168 10.80 -26.04 -9.53
N GLN A 169 11.51 -25.92 -8.41
CA GLN A 169 12.46 -26.87 -7.83
C GLN A 169 13.48 -27.55 -8.78
N GLN A 170 14.70 -27.00 -8.84
CA GLN A 170 15.88 -27.83 -8.54
C GLN A 170 17.08 -27.01 -8.07
N SER A 171 17.45 -27.26 -6.80
CA SER A 171 18.79 -27.15 -6.21
C SER A 171 19.49 -25.78 -6.15
N CYS A 172 19.64 -25.28 -4.92
CA CYS A 172 20.79 -24.56 -4.33
C CYS A 172 21.49 -23.40 -5.07
N TYR A 173 20.89 -22.82 -6.11
CA TYR A 173 21.34 -21.54 -6.67
C TYR A 173 20.15 -20.61 -6.99
N PRO A 174 20.18 -19.33 -6.59
CA PRO A 174 19.08 -18.41 -6.86
C PRO A 174 18.92 -18.16 -8.37
N ASN A 175 17.66 -18.25 -8.81
CA ASN A 175 17.07 -17.79 -10.08
C ASN A 175 18.04 -17.26 -11.15
N ARG A 176 18.42 -18.11 -12.11
CA ARG A 176 18.91 -17.63 -13.42
C ARG A 176 17.83 -17.64 -14.50
N ASP A 177 16.81 -18.47 -14.35
CA ASP A 177 15.70 -18.50 -15.30
C ASP A 177 14.64 -17.48 -14.87
N LYS A 178 14.61 -16.33 -15.56
CA LYS A 178 13.61 -15.27 -15.36
C LYS A 178 12.40 -15.46 -16.29
N SER A 179 12.19 -16.67 -16.81
CA SER A 179 11.06 -16.97 -17.67
C SER A 179 9.74 -16.96 -16.90
N TYR A 180 8.68 -16.73 -17.65
CA TYR A 180 7.31 -16.69 -17.16
C TYR A 180 6.38 -17.21 -18.26
N GLU A 181 5.24 -17.74 -17.82
CA GLU A 181 4.12 -18.11 -18.68
C GLU A 181 3.01 -17.08 -18.52
N LEU A 182 2.32 -16.79 -19.62
CA LEU A 182 1.19 -15.87 -19.66
C LEU A 182 -0.09 -16.65 -19.90
N VAL A 183 -1.06 -16.47 -19.01
CA VAL A 183 -2.45 -16.85 -19.25
C VAL A 183 -3.21 -15.56 -19.55
N LYS A 184 -4.09 -15.60 -20.55
CA LYS A 184 -4.84 -14.43 -21.02
C LYS A 184 -6.32 -14.77 -20.96
N ARG A 185 -7.12 -13.85 -20.41
CA ARG A 185 -8.57 -13.99 -20.33
C ARG A 185 -9.24 -12.74 -20.87
N CYS A 186 -10.40 -12.92 -21.48
CA CYS A 186 -11.25 -11.82 -21.88
C CYS A 186 -12.71 -12.26 -21.75
N TYR A 187 -13.47 -11.48 -21.00
CA TYR A 187 -14.91 -11.63 -20.81
C TYR A 187 -15.62 -10.40 -21.33
N THR A 188 -16.76 -10.61 -21.97
CA THR A 188 -17.58 -9.59 -22.62
C THR A 188 -19.04 -9.78 -22.26
N LEU A 189 -19.89 -8.80 -22.56
CA LEU A 189 -21.35 -8.95 -22.45
C LEU A 189 -21.91 -10.13 -23.27
N PHE A 190 -21.23 -10.57 -24.35
CA PHE A 190 -21.65 -11.76 -25.10
C PHE A 190 -21.50 -13.05 -24.29
N ASP A 191 -20.55 -13.10 -23.36
CA ASP A 191 -20.30 -14.29 -22.55
C ASP A 191 -21.41 -14.50 -21.51
N GLU A 192 -22.03 -13.43 -21.00
CA GLU A 192 -23.23 -13.51 -20.13
C GLU A 192 -24.45 -14.08 -20.87
N LEU A 193 -24.50 -13.92 -22.19
CA LEU A 193 -25.58 -14.44 -23.05
C LEU A 193 -25.35 -15.91 -23.46
N SER A 194 -24.19 -16.49 -23.13
CA SER A 194 -23.84 -17.86 -23.51
C SER A 194 -24.66 -18.90 -22.73
N GLN A 195 -25.00 -20.01 -23.39
CA GLN A 195 -25.83 -21.07 -22.77
C GLN A 195 -25.17 -21.72 -21.55
N ASN A 196 -23.83 -21.73 -21.49
CA ASN A 196 -23.06 -22.31 -20.41
C ASN A 196 -22.67 -21.29 -19.33
N TYR A 197 -23.15 -20.04 -19.40
CA TYR A 197 -22.78 -19.02 -18.41
C TYR A 197 -23.24 -19.39 -17.00
N GLN A 198 -24.47 -19.90 -16.85
CA GLN A 198 -24.98 -20.34 -15.55
C GLN A 198 -24.16 -21.51 -14.97
N GLU A 199 -23.75 -22.47 -15.80
CA GLU A 199 -22.88 -23.59 -15.37
C GLU A 199 -21.51 -23.09 -14.88
N GLN A 200 -20.99 -22.00 -15.47
CA GLN A 200 -19.77 -21.36 -15.02
C GLN A 200 -19.96 -20.69 -13.65
N LEU A 201 -21.06 -19.95 -13.45
CA LEU A 201 -21.36 -19.35 -12.14
C LEU A 201 -21.52 -20.42 -11.05
N ASP A 202 -22.25 -21.50 -11.36
CA ASP A 202 -22.50 -22.60 -10.42
C ASP A 202 -21.19 -23.29 -10.00
N ARG A 203 -20.23 -23.45 -10.93
CA ARG A 203 -18.89 -24.02 -10.63
C ARG A 203 -18.16 -23.23 -9.55
N TYR A 204 -18.33 -21.92 -9.53
CA TYR A 204 -17.68 -21.00 -8.60
C TYR A 204 -18.57 -20.62 -7.41
N GLU A 205 -19.72 -21.29 -7.25
CA GLU A 205 -20.70 -21.00 -6.19
C GLU A 205 -21.18 -19.52 -6.20
N LEU A 206 -21.21 -18.90 -7.39
CA LEU A 206 -21.65 -17.52 -7.57
C LEU A 206 -23.17 -17.43 -7.70
N PRO A 207 -23.81 -16.37 -7.19
CA PRO A 207 -25.24 -16.12 -7.41
C PRO A 207 -25.59 -16.08 -8.90
N SER A 208 -26.78 -16.57 -9.27
CA SER A 208 -27.24 -16.63 -10.68
C SER A 208 -27.38 -15.26 -11.38
N LYS A 209 -27.30 -14.15 -10.63
CA LYS A 209 -27.34 -12.77 -11.16
C LYS A 209 -25.95 -12.14 -11.26
N SER A 210 -24.89 -12.89 -10.98
CA SER A 210 -23.52 -12.40 -11.01
C SER A 210 -23.09 -12.04 -12.44
N SER A 211 -22.51 -10.85 -12.59
CA SER A 211 -21.94 -10.38 -13.86
C SER A 211 -20.65 -11.10 -14.22
N PHE A 212 -20.20 -10.96 -15.47
CA PHE A 212 -18.96 -11.59 -15.93
C PHE A 212 -17.74 -11.14 -15.12
N VAL A 213 -17.81 -9.97 -14.49
CA VAL A 213 -16.79 -9.46 -13.56
C VAL A 213 -16.67 -10.32 -12.30
N HIS A 214 -17.78 -10.82 -11.76
CA HIS A 214 -17.74 -11.74 -10.62
C HIS A 214 -17.09 -13.07 -11.01
N LEU A 215 -17.43 -13.59 -12.18
CA LEU A 215 -16.82 -14.82 -12.71
C LEU A 215 -15.31 -14.63 -12.93
N TRP A 216 -14.92 -13.52 -13.55
CA TRP A 216 -13.51 -13.15 -13.72
C TRP A 216 -12.79 -13.05 -12.37
N LEU A 217 -13.38 -12.39 -11.38
CA LEU A 217 -12.77 -12.22 -10.06
C LEU A 217 -12.59 -13.58 -9.34
N ALA A 218 -13.55 -14.50 -9.46
CA ALA A 218 -13.43 -15.86 -8.90
C ALA A 218 -12.24 -16.61 -9.51
N GLN A 219 -12.08 -16.57 -10.83
CA GLN A 219 -10.93 -17.17 -11.54
C GLN A 219 -9.60 -16.47 -11.23
N THR A 220 -9.66 -15.15 -10.99
CA THR A 220 -8.49 -14.36 -10.60
C THR A 220 -8.00 -14.78 -9.21
N PHE A 221 -8.90 -15.13 -8.28
CA PHE A 221 -8.51 -15.72 -7.00
C PHE A 221 -7.85 -17.10 -7.15
N GLU A 222 -8.37 -17.99 -8.01
CA GLU A 222 -7.72 -19.28 -8.31
C GLU A 222 -6.31 -19.08 -8.87
N SER A 223 -6.19 -18.18 -9.85
CA SER A 223 -4.90 -17.82 -10.46
C SER A 223 -3.95 -17.24 -9.43
N GLY A 224 -4.48 -16.39 -8.53
CA GLY A 224 -3.70 -15.81 -7.45
C GLY A 224 -3.12 -16.87 -6.51
N GLU A 225 -3.91 -17.91 -6.18
CA GLU A 225 -3.42 -19.06 -5.39
C GLU A 225 -2.32 -19.82 -6.11
N GLU A 226 -2.50 -20.12 -7.39
CA GLU A 226 -1.50 -20.83 -8.20
C GLU A 226 -0.19 -20.03 -8.32
N ILE A 227 -0.29 -18.74 -8.63
CA ILE A 227 0.84 -17.82 -8.68
C ILE A 227 1.56 -17.77 -7.31
N TYR A 228 0.81 -17.66 -6.22
CA TYR A 228 1.39 -17.68 -4.87
C TYR A 228 2.13 -19.00 -4.58
N GLN A 229 1.59 -20.15 -4.98
CA GLN A 229 2.27 -21.44 -4.82
C GLN A 229 3.58 -21.52 -5.64
N CYS A 230 3.66 -20.85 -6.79
CA CYS A 230 4.90 -20.77 -7.56
C CYS A 230 5.95 -19.86 -6.90
N MET A 231 5.52 -18.85 -6.14
CA MET A 231 6.42 -17.85 -5.56
C MET A 231 6.81 -18.07 -4.11
N LYS A 232 6.02 -18.79 -3.30
CA LYS A 232 6.30 -18.96 -1.87
C LYS A 232 7.68 -19.60 -1.61
N TYR A 233 8.21 -19.39 -0.41
CA TYR A 233 9.44 -20.05 0.04
C TYR A 233 9.13 -21.49 0.47
N ASP A 234 10.12 -22.39 0.29
CA ASP A 234 10.01 -23.78 0.78
C ASP A 234 10.05 -23.83 2.33
N ASP A 235 10.79 -22.92 2.95
CA ASP A 235 10.78 -22.73 4.40
C ASP A 235 9.58 -21.86 4.80
N GLU A 236 8.62 -22.48 5.49
CA GLU A 236 7.40 -21.82 5.98
C GLU A 236 7.67 -20.74 7.03
N ASN A 237 8.86 -20.70 7.63
CA ASN A 237 9.23 -19.65 8.59
C ASN A 237 9.57 -18.33 7.90
N ILE A 238 9.92 -18.35 6.61
CA ILE A 238 10.20 -17.13 5.85
C ILE A 238 8.86 -16.42 5.57
N PRO A 239 8.62 -15.22 6.12
CA PRO A 239 7.37 -14.52 5.89
C PRO A 239 7.20 -14.20 4.40
N PHE A 240 6.08 -14.58 3.81
CA PHE A 240 5.75 -14.25 2.43
C PHE A 240 4.25 -13.96 2.32
N ASP A 241 3.89 -12.72 1.99
CA ASP A 241 2.50 -12.27 2.02
C ASP A 241 1.66 -13.04 1.00
N LYS A 242 0.50 -13.53 1.44
CA LYS A 242 -0.46 -14.26 0.61
C LYS A 242 -1.33 -13.27 -0.16
N CYS A 243 -0.67 -12.50 -1.03
CA CYS A 243 -1.25 -11.34 -1.71
C CYS A 243 -0.67 -11.20 -3.11
N ILE A 244 -1.52 -11.22 -4.13
CA ILE A 244 -1.14 -11.00 -5.53
C ILE A 244 -1.56 -9.59 -5.97
N LYS A 245 -0.68 -8.91 -6.70
CA LYS A 245 -0.97 -7.57 -7.24
C LYS A 245 -1.75 -7.69 -8.54
N VAL A 246 -2.81 -6.92 -8.63
CA VAL A 246 -3.68 -6.81 -9.81
C VAL A 246 -3.56 -5.38 -10.33
N LEU A 247 -2.92 -5.21 -11.48
CA LEU A 247 -2.48 -3.91 -11.99
C LEU A 247 -3.32 -3.48 -13.19
N GLY A 248 -3.96 -2.33 -13.10
CA GLY A 248 -4.60 -1.66 -14.24
C GLY A 248 -3.89 -0.35 -14.55
N TRP A 249 -3.90 0.10 -15.80
CA TRP A 249 -3.22 1.34 -16.20
C TRP A 249 -4.14 2.55 -16.01
N ASN A 250 -3.77 3.51 -15.14
CA ASN A 250 -4.64 4.65 -14.79
C ASN A 250 -6.02 4.18 -14.25
N SER A 251 -5.99 3.06 -13.51
CA SER A 251 -7.18 2.35 -13.04
C SER A 251 -7.75 2.91 -11.74
N SER A 252 -6.97 3.72 -11.00
CA SER A 252 -7.30 4.20 -9.65
C SER A 252 -8.64 4.94 -9.53
N ARG A 253 -9.09 5.54 -10.64
CA ARG A 253 -10.34 6.30 -10.73
C ARG A 253 -11.41 5.59 -11.54
N PHE A 254 -11.02 4.99 -12.66
CA PHE A 254 -11.96 4.56 -13.70
C PHE A 254 -12.31 3.09 -13.56
N ASP A 255 -11.34 2.19 -13.76
CA ASP A 255 -11.60 0.75 -13.76
C ASP A 255 -12.00 0.24 -12.39
N ILE A 256 -11.39 0.77 -11.33
CA ILE A 256 -11.77 0.43 -9.97
C ILE A 256 -13.24 0.79 -9.71
N ALA A 257 -13.75 1.90 -10.25
CA ALA A 257 -15.15 2.29 -10.16
C ALA A 257 -16.09 1.19 -10.72
N LEU A 258 -15.66 0.53 -11.79
CA LEU A 258 -16.40 -0.55 -12.45
C LEU A 258 -16.34 -1.88 -11.68
N LEU A 259 -15.50 -1.99 -10.65
CA LEU A 259 -15.32 -3.22 -9.88
C LEU A 259 -16.03 -3.21 -8.51
N TRP A 260 -16.50 -2.05 -8.01
CA TRP A 260 -17.01 -1.92 -6.64
C TRP A 260 -18.16 -2.85 -6.29
N ASP A 261 -19.12 -3.01 -7.20
CA ASP A 261 -20.26 -3.91 -7.03
C ASP A 261 -19.85 -5.39 -6.95
N ALA A 262 -18.69 -5.74 -7.50
CA ALA A 262 -18.14 -7.09 -7.47
C ALA A 262 -17.15 -7.33 -6.32
N PHE A 263 -16.64 -6.30 -5.65
CA PHE A 263 -15.60 -6.44 -4.62
C PHE A 263 -16.09 -6.95 -3.25
N ASP A 264 -17.40 -6.99 -3.01
CA ASP A 264 -17.96 -7.57 -1.78
C ASP A 264 -19.12 -8.50 -2.11
N CYS A 265 -18.98 -9.78 -1.75
CA CYS A 265 -20.00 -10.81 -1.97
C CYS A 265 -19.89 -11.89 -0.89
N GLU A 266 -20.58 -13.02 -1.02
CA GLU A 266 -20.51 -14.10 -0.03
C GLU A 266 -19.13 -14.78 0.03
N LEU A 267 -18.34 -14.74 -1.04
CA LEU A 267 -17.07 -15.45 -1.20
C LEU A 267 -15.83 -14.63 -0.78
N TRP A 268 -15.87 -13.32 -0.97
CA TRP A 268 -14.77 -12.40 -0.65
C TRP A 268 -15.27 -11.09 -0.09
N THR A 269 -14.37 -10.29 0.47
CA THR A 269 -14.70 -8.98 1.03
C THR A 269 -13.65 -7.94 0.73
N MET A 270 -14.12 -6.72 0.51
CA MET A 270 -13.28 -5.56 0.26
C MET A 270 -12.75 -5.00 1.58
N GLY A 271 -11.43 -4.81 1.65
CA GLY A 271 -10.77 -4.07 2.71
C GLY A 271 -10.92 -2.56 2.54
N VAL A 272 -10.50 -1.81 3.56
CA VAL A 272 -10.53 -0.34 3.50
C VAL A 272 -9.60 0.16 2.37
N PRO A 273 -10.11 0.94 1.40
CA PRO A 273 -9.26 1.55 0.37
C PRO A 273 -8.16 2.40 1.00
N THR A 274 -6.94 2.27 0.50
CA THR A 274 -5.83 3.12 0.92
C THR A 274 -5.75 4.32 0.00
N GLY A 275 -5.76 5.55 0.52
CA GLY A 275 -5.73 6.78 -0.29
C GLY A 275 -6.83 7.75 0.10
N SER A 276 -7.15 8.70 -0.79
CA SER A 276 -8.34 9.55 -0.64
C SER A 276 -9.52 8.93 -1.39
N LEU A 277 -10.75 9.31 -1.03
CA LEU A 277 -11.98 8.88 -1.70
C LEU A 277 -11.95 9.12 -3.22
N ASN A 278 -11.22 10.15 -3.67
CA ASN A 278 -11.12 10.53 -5.09
C ASN A 278 -9.92 9.90 -5.82
N ASN A 279 -8.94 9.35 -5.09
CA ASN A 279 -7.72 8.75 -5.62
C ASN A 279 -7.31 7.58 -4.72
N SER A 280 -7.98 6.44 -4.88
CA SER A 280 -7.57 5.22 -4.16
C SER A 280 -6.22 4.75 -4.71
N LYS A 281 -5.23 4.62 -3.83
CA LYS A 281 -3.88 4.12 -4.18
C LYS A 281 -3.86 2.62 -4.29
N SER A 282 -4.65 1.93 -3.46
CA SER A 282 -4.84 0.49 -3.56
C SER A 282 -6.14 0.06 -2.90
N ILE A 283 -6.76 -0.99 -3.44
CA ILE A 283 -7.88 -1.70 -2.81
C ILE A 283 -7.48 -3.16 -2.65
N THR A 284 -7.70 -3.73 -1.46
CA THR A 284 -7.42 -5.14 -1.21
C THR A 284 -8.73 -5.90 -1.07
N VAL A 285 -8.90 -6.95 -1.85
CA VAL A 285 -10.05 -7.87 -1.76
C VAL A 285 -9.55 -9.20 -1.20
N THR A 286 -10.19 -9.71 -0.15
CA THR A 286 -9.76 -10.92 0.56
C THR A 286 -10.79 -12.03 0.38
N HIS A 287 -10.36 -13.18 -0.14
CA HIS A 287 -11.17 -14.38 -0.21
C HIS A 287 -11.45 -14.90 1.21
N LYS A 288 -12.72 -15.06 1.58
CA LYS A 288 -13.13 -15.38 2.97
C LYS A 288 -12.65 -16.77 3.42
N LYS A 289 -12.70 -17.76 2.52
CA LYS A 289 -12.28 -19.15 2.80
C LYS A 289 -10.77 -19.37 2.77
N SER A 290 -10.09 -18.98 1.69
CA SER A 290 -8.66 -19.27 1.52
C SER A 290 -7.73 -18.21 2.11
N HIS A 291 -8.27 -17.05 2.50
CA HIS A 291 -7.54 -15.86 2.94
C HIS A 291 -6.56 -15.29 1.91
N MET A 292 -6.64 -15.71 0.63
CA MET A 292 -5.91 -15.08 -0.45
C MET A 292 -6.35 -13.63 -0.62
N LYS A 293 -5.39 -12.74 -0.85
CA LYS A 293 -5.64 -11.33 -1.12
C LYS A 293 -5.30 -11.00 -2.57
N LEU A 294 -6.17 -10.23 -3.20
CA LEU A 294 -5.88 -9.53 -4.44
C LEU A 294 -5.78 -8.05 -4.12
N GLN A 295 -4.62 -7.44 -4.39
CA GLN A 295 -4.42 -6.02 -4.19
C GLN A 295 -4.43 -5.31 -5.54
N PHE A 296 -5.51 -4.59 -5.79
CA PHE A 296 -5.71 -3.73 -6.96
C PHE A 296 -4.88 -2.47 -6.78
N ILE A 297 -3.98 -2.22 -7.74
CA ILE A 297 -3.10 -1.05 -7.76
C ILE A 297 -3.09 -0.44 -9.16
N ASP A 298 -2.89 0.88 -9.20
CA ASP A 298 -2.69 1.60 -10.45
C ASP A 298 -1.23 1.47 -10.89
N ALA A 299 -1.01 0.90 -12.08
CA ALA A 299 0.31 0.70 -12.65
C ALA A 299 1.04 2.02 -12.91
N GLU A 300 0.33 3.13 -13.15
CA GLU A 300 0.94 4.45 -13.37
C GLU A 300 1.78 4.89 -12.16
N ASN A 301 1.42 4.45 -10.94
CA ASN A 301 2.21 4.74 -9.73
C ASN A 301 3.64 4.18 -9.81
N LEU A 302 3.88 3.12 -10.60
CA LEU A 302 5.17 2.45 -10.75
C LEU A 302 6.08 3.08 -11.83
N PHE A 303 5.52 3.89 -12.72
CA PHE A 303 6.28 4.53 -13.80
C PHE A 303 6.27 6.06 -13.72
N GLY A 304 5.38 6.63 -12.89
CA GLY A 304 5.08 8.07 -12.90
C GLY A 304 4.04 8.40 -13.96
N SER A 305 3.62 9.67 -14.01
CA SER A 305 2.50 10.03 -14.88
C SER A 305 2.88 10.00 -16.36
N MET A 306 2.39 8.98 -17.08
CA MET A 306 2.63 8.77 -18.51
C MET A 306 1.55 7.86 -19.14
N THR A 307 1.48 7.87 -20.46
CA THR A 307 0.57 6.96 -21.18
C THR A 307 1.16 5.55 -21.28
N LEU A 308 0.31 4.53 -21.38
CA LEU A 308 0.75 3.15 -21.60
C LEU A 308 1.64 3.03 -22.84
N LYS A 309 1.28 3.72 -23.93
CA LYS A 309 2.07 3.76 -25.17
C LYS A 309 3.49 4.30 -24.95
N ALA A 310 3.65 5.35 -24.13
CA ALA A 310 4.96 5.88 -23.77
C ALA A 310 5.74 4.90 -22.88
N CYS A 311 5.07 4.28 -21.90
CA CYS A 311 5.67 3.28 -21.03
C CYS A 311 6.22 2.07 -21.81
N VAL A 312 5.42 1.49 -22.72
CA VAL A 312 5.86 0.36 -23.56
C VAL A 312 7.06 0.76 -24.42
N LYS A 313 7.07 1.97 -24.97
CA LYS A 313 8.20 2.47 -25.75
C LYS A 313 9.47 2.66 -24.93
N ASP A 314 9.36 3.19 -23.73
CA ASP A 314 10.50 3.60 -22.91
C ASP A 314 11.03 2.45 -22.02
N TYR A 315 10.16 1.52 -21.61
CA TYR A 315 10.45 0.43 -20.67
C TYR A 315 10.16 -0.98 -21.22
N GLY A 316 9.43 -1.12 -22.33
CA GLY A 316 9.04 -2.40 -22.93
C GLY A 316 9.97 -2.88 -24.05
N ASP A 317 9.49 -3.80 -24.87
CA ASP A 317 10.18 -4.22 -26.10
C ASP A 317 9.75 -3.34 -27.28
N LYS A 318 10.68 -3.06 -28.20
CA LYS A 318 10.43 -2.19 -29.35
C LYS A 318 9.45 -2.78 -30.37
N SER A 319 9.16 -4.08 -30.29
CA SER A 319 8.20 -4.76 -31.16
C SER A 319 6.75 -4.68 -30.68
N GLU A 320 6.53 -4.37 -29.39
CA GLU A 320 5.19 -4.25 -28.82
C GLU A 320 4.62 -2.85 -29.11
N HIS A 321 3.32 -2.78 -29.39
CA HIS A 321 2.64 -1.52 -29.61
C HIS A 321 1.22 -1.55 -29.07
N LYS A 322 0.76 -0.38 -28.64
CA LYS A 322 -0.64 -0.16 -28.24
C LYS A 322 -1.48 0.04 -29.49
N ASP A 323 -2.54 -0.76 -29.62
CA ASP A 323 -3.52 -0.69 -30.70
C ASP A 323 -4.53 0.45 -30.49
N VAL A 324 -5.54 0.56 -31.38
CA VAL A 324 -6.56 1.61 -31.34
C VAL A 324 -7.98 1.02 -31.34
N PHE A 325 -8.90 1.62 -30.58
CA PHE A 325 -10.30 1.21 -30.52
C PHE A 325 -11.25 2.43 -30.47
N PRO A 326 -12.42 2.41 -31.16
CA PRO A 326 -13.35 3.54 -31.18
C PRO A 326 -14.36 3.49 -30.01
N TYR A 327 -14.02 4.14 -28.90
CA TYR A 327 -14.78 4.07 -27.64
C TYR A 327 -16.16 4.75 -27.66
N GLU A 328 -16.35 5.80 -28.47
CA GLU A 328 -17.59 6.61 -28.46
C GLU A 328 -18.69 6.08 -29.39
N LEU A 329 -18.37 5.14 -30.28
CA LEU A 329 -19.33 4.58 -31.24
C LEU A 329 -20.30 3.59 -30.59
N ILE A 330 -19.85 2.91 -29.54
CA ILE A 330 -20.52 1.75 -28.95
C ILE A 330 -21.25 2.16 -27.66
N ASN A 331 -22.55 1.89 -27.60
CA ASN A 331 -23.42 2.26 -26.48
C ASN A 331 -24.39 1.14 -26.11
N SER A 332 -25.18 1.34 -25.07
CA SER A 332 -26.11 0.32 -24.52
C SER A 332 -27.13 -0.20 -25.53
N LYS A 333 -27.42 0.55 -26.59
CA LYS A 333 -28.46 0.23 -27.58
C LYS A 333 -27.92 -0.45 -28.83
N ASN A 334 -26.66 -0.21 -29.20
CA ASN A 334 -26.12 -0.64 -30.50
C ASN A 334 -24.96 -1.66 -30.40
N TRP A 335 -24.46 -1.96 -29.20
CA TRP A 335 -23.22 -2.73 -29.03
C TRP A 335 -23.20 -4.07 -29.76
N ASN A 336 -24.31 -4.82 -29.69
CA ASN A 336 -24.41 -6.13 -30.33
C ASN A 336 -24.31 -6.02 -31.86
N GLU A 337 -25.12 -5.15 -32.47
CA GLU A 337 -25.13 -4.94 -33.92
C GLU A 337 -23.79 -4.39 -34.42
N VAL A 338 -23.18 -3.47 -33.68
CA VAL A 338 -21.90 -2.85 -34.06
C VAL A 338 -20.76 -3.86 -33.97
N LEU A 339 -20.69 -4.67 -32.93
CA LEU A 339 -19.59 -5.61 -32.72
C LEU A 339 -19.67 -6.86 -33.61
N MET A 340 -20.87 -7.24 -34.06
CA MET A 340 -21.06 -8.39 -34.96
C MET A 340 -20.77 -8.09 -36.44
N LYS A 341 -20.49 -6.83 -36.80
CA LYS A 341 -20.14 -6.44 -38.16
C LYS A 341 -18.79 -7.02 -38.59
N THR A 342 -18.74 -7.43 -39.86
CA THR A 342 -17.55 -8.03 -40.49
C THR A 342 -16.68 -6.99 -41.19
N GLU A 343 -17.23 -5.82 -41.51
CA GLU A 343 -16.48 -4.69 -42.03
C GLU A 343 -15.64 -3.99 -40.93
N PRO A 344 -14.47 -3.42 -41.25
CA PRO A 344 -13.69 -2.64 -40.30
C PRO A 344 -14.44 -1.36 -39.86
N PHE A 345 -13.96 -0.71 -38.81
CA PHE A 345 -14.37 0.64 -38.44
C PHE A 345 -13.87 1.65 -39.47
N GLU A 346 -14.70 2.67 -39.72
CA GLU A 346 -14.35 3.79 -40.59
C GLU A 346 -13.41 4.75 -39.86
N TYR A 347 -12.60 5.53 -40.58
CA TYR A 347 -11.65 6.47 -39.98
C TYR A 347 -12.33 7.48 -39.02
N GLU A 348 -13.54 7.93 -39.36
CA GLU A 348 -14.30 8.88 -38.54
C GLU A 348 -14.85 8.26 -37.26
N ASP A 349 -14.96 6.93 -37.17
CA ASP A 349 -15.42 6.24 -35.96
C ASP A 349 -14.44 6.44 -34.78
N PHE A 350 -13.17 6.76 -35.06
CA PHE A 350 -12.14 6.99 -34.06
C PHE A 350 -12.10 8.43 -33.52
N LYS A 351 -12.97 9.31 -34.02
CA LYS A 351 -13.03 10.70 -33.59
C LYS A 351 -13.70 10.82 -32.22
N SER A 352 -12.94 11.26 -31.22
CA SER A 352 -13.41 11.44 -29.85
C SER A 352 -13.89 12.87 -29.62
N GLN A 353 -15.18 13.05 -29.34
CA GLN A 353 -15.74 14.32 -28.90
C GLN A 353 -15.26 14.66 -27.48
N LEU A 354 -15.07 13.65 -26.62
CA LEU A 354 -14.59 13.81 -25.25
C LEU A 354 -13.16 14.36 -25.19
N LYS A 355 -12.33 14.07 -26.21
CA LYS A 355 -10.98 14.60 -26.37
C LYS A 355 -10.91 15.80 -27.31
N GLY A 356 -12.00 16.58 -27.42
CA GLY A 356 -12.02 17.82 -28.21
C GLY A 356 -11.92 17.60 -29.73
N GLY A 357 -12.44 16.47 -30.23
CA GLY A 357 -12.38 16.10 -31.64
C GLY A 357 -11.08 15.41 -32.06
N TYR A 358 -10.23 15.00 -31.12
CA TYR A 358 -9.05 14.20 -31.39
C TYR A 358 -9.43 12.91 -32.13
N SER A 359 -8.65 12.56 -33.15
CA SER A 359 -8.73 11.27 -33.84
C SER A 359 -7.32 10.70 -33.95
N ILE A 360 -7.25 9.40 -34.21
CA ILE A 360 -5.99 8.71 -34.47
C ILE A 360 -5.33 9.23 -35.74
N THR A 361 -4.03 9.00 -35.90
CA THR A 361 -3.30 9.36 -37.11
C THR A 361 -3.66 8.44 -38.28
N LYS A 362 -3.36 8.90 -39.51
CA LYS A 362 -3.58 8.08 -40.71
C LYS A 362 -2.77 6.78 -40.69
N ASP A 363 -1.53 6.85 -40.21
CA ASP A 363 -0.66 5.67 -40.07
C ASP A 363 -1.21 4.66 -39.05
N GLU A 364 -1.74 5.14 -37.92
CA GLU A 364 -2.41 4.27 -36.92
C GLU A 364 -3.66 3.61 -37.49
N TYR A 365 -4.44 4.32 -38.30
CA TYR A 365 -5.61 3.74 -38.95
C TYR A 365 -5.24 2.72 -40.03
N ASP A 366 -4.21 2.99 -40.82
CA ASP A 366 -3.74 2.04 -41.84
C ASP A 366 -3.17 0.77 -41.19
N GLN A 367 -2.52 0.90 -40.02
CA GLN A 367 -2.11 -0.25 -39.20
C GLN A 367 -3.31 -1.03 -38.67
N TYR A 368 -4.31 -0.35 -38.12
CA TYR A 368 -5.58 -0.97 -37.70
C TYR A 368 -6.22 -1.79 -38.83
N LEU A 369 -6.27 -1.26 -40.07
CA LEU A 369 -6.82 -1.99 -41.21
C LEU A 369 -6.00 -3.24 -41.59
N ILE A 370 -4.69 -3.23 -41.36
CA ILE A 370 -3.83 -4.39 -41.57
C ILE A 370 -4.13 -5.46 -40.52
N ASP A 371 -4.26 -5.06 -39.25
CA ASP A 371 -4.49 -5.98 -38.15
C ASP A 371 -5.91 -6.54 -38.15
N PHE A 372 -6.92 -5.72 -38.49
CA PHE A 372 -8.31 -6.14 -38.58
C PHE A 372 -8.53 -7.32 -39.54
N LYS A 373 -7.71 -7.45 -40.60
CA LYS A 373 -7.78 -8.58 -41.56
C LYS A 373 -7.55 -9.95 -40.92
N ARG A 374 -7.00 -10.01 -39.71
CA ARG A 374 -6.78 -11.25 -38.95
C ARG A 374 -8.04 -11.72 -38.22
N PHE A 375 -9.08 -10.90 -38.17
CA PHE A 375 -10.29 -11.12 -37.39
C PHE A 375 -11.52 -11.21 -38.28
N SER A 376 -12.52 -11.97 -37.85
CA SER A 376 -13.72 -12.19 -38.66
C SER A 376 -14.75 -11.07 -38.49
N ASN A 377 -14.75 -10.43 -37.33
CA ASN A 377 -15.68 -9.37 -36.95
C ASN A 377 -15.04 -8.43 -35.91
N ARG A 378 -15.75 -7.36 -35.57
CA ARG A 378 -15.30 -6.35 -34.61
C ARG A 378 -15.24 -6.85 -33.16
N LEU A 379 -16.02 -7.87 -32.78
CA LEU A 379 -15.92 -8.53 -31.47
C LEU A 379 -14.60 -9.28 -31.29
N ASP A 380 -14.17 -10.04 -32.30
CA ASP A 380 -12.89 -10.75 -32.28
C ASP A 380 -11.73 -9.75 -32.16
N TYR A 381 -11.82 -8.62 -32.88
CA TYR A 381 -10.87 -7.53 -32.76
C TYR A 381 -10.89 -6.88 -31.35
N LEU A 382 -12.07 -6.61 -30.77
CA LEU A 382 -12.21 -6.09 -29.40
C LEU A 382 -11.52 -7.00 -28.39
N LYS A 383 -11.76 -8.32 -28.47
CA LYS A 383 -11.13 -9.30 -27.55
C LYS A 383 -9.61 -9.28 -27.67
N TYR A 384 -9.08 -9.25 -28.89
CA TYR A 384 -7.65 -9.13 -29.14
C TYR A 384 -7.09 -7.81 -28.59
N TYR A 385 -7.74 -6.69 -28.90
CA TYR A 385 -7.35 -5.35 -28.47
C TYR A 385 -7.25 -5.26 -26.94
N ASN A 386 -8.29 -5.70 -26.24
CA ASN A 386 -8.36 -5.61 -24.78
C ASN A 386 -7.31 -6.50 -24.12
N ILE A 387 -7.04 -7.69 -24.69
CA ILE A 387 -5.95 -8.58 -24.24
C ILE A 387 -4.59 -7.92 -24.47
N ASN A 388 -4.35 -7.34 -25.65
CA ASN A 388 -3.09 -6.68 -25.99
C ASN A 388 -2.76 -5.57 -24.98
N ASP A 389 -3.75 -4.74 -24.61
CA ASP A 389 -3.57 -3.68 -23.60
C ASP A 389 -3.12 -4.23 -22.23
N THR A 390 -3.55 -5.43 -21.86
CA THR A 390 -3.08 -6.08 -20.63
C THR A 390 -1.71 -6.73 -20.76
N GLU A 391 -1.41 -7.31 -21.92
CA GLU A 391 -0.17 -8.06 -22.16
C GLU A 391 1.05 -7.12 -22.27
N ILE A 392 0.91 -6.00 -22.99
CA ILE A 392 2.02 -5.05 -23.20
C ILE A 392 2.46 -4.36 -21.90
N MET A 393 1.67 -4.41 -20.83
CA MET A 393 2.09 -3.95 -19.50
C MET A 393 3.12 -4.88 -18.85
N VAL A 394 3.15 -6.16 -19.21
CA VAL A 394 3.97 -7.18 -18.52
C VAL A 394 5.46 -6.89 -18.68
N LYS A 395 5.92 -6.60 -19.90
CA LYS A 395 7.36 -6.42 -20.17
C LYS A 395 7.95 -5.20 -19.44
N PRO A 396 7.33 -4.01 -19.48
CA PRO A 396 7.74 -2.88 -18.64
C PRO A 396 7.82 -3.22 -17.15
N LEU A 397 6.81 -3.90 -16.59
CA LEU A 397 6.77 -4.28 -15.17
C LEU A 397 7.91 -5.24 -14.80
N MET A 398 8.20 -6.21 -15.67
CA MET A 398 9.31 -7.15 -15.50
C MET A 398 10.67 -6.43 -15.54
N ASN A 399 10.87 -5.54 -16.52
CA ASN A 399 12.10 -4.77 -16.65
C ASN A 399 12.32 -3.83 -15.44
N LEU A 400 11.25 -3.23 -14.92
CA LEU A 400 11.29 -2.44 -13.71
C LEU A 400 11.67 -3.30 -12.49
N THR A 401 11.06 -4.47 -12.37
CA THR A 401 11.35 -5.45 -11.31
C THR A 401 12.82 -5.87 -11.35
N ASP A 402 13.36 -6.20 -12.53
CA ASP A 402 14.76 -6.55 -12.71
C ASP A 402 15.72 -5.41 -12.31
N THR A 403 15.32 -4.16 -12.57
CA THR A 403 16.13 -2.98 -12.22
C THR A 403 16.26 -2.79 -10.71
N PHE A 404 15.22 -3.10 -9.92
CA PHE A 404 15.24 -2.93 -8.46
C PHE A 404 15.68 -4.19 -7.71
N GLU A 405 15.55 -5.38 -8.32
CA GLU A 405 16.00 -6.66 -7.76
C GLU A 405 17.50 -6.62 -7.40
N GLN A 406 18.35 -5.96 -8.21
CA GLN A 406 19.79 -5.82 -7.91
C GLN A 406 20.09 -5.12 -6.57
N PHE A 407 19.11 -4.38 -6.03
CA PHE A 407 19.20 -3.68 -4.75
C PHE A 407 18.39 -4.35 -3.64
N ASN A 408 17.92 -5.60 -3.85
CA ASN A 408 17.02 -6.32 -2.96
C ASN A 408 15.69 -5.58 -2.70
N ILE A 409 15.18 -4.88 -3.71
CA ILE A 409 13.93 -4.11 -3.60
C ILE A 409 12.86 -4.79 -4.44
N ASP A 410 11.77 -5.19 -3.78
CA ASP A 410 10.58 -5.74 -4.43
C ASP A 410 9.62 -4.61 -4.84
N VAL A 411 9.55 -4.36 -6.14
CA VAL A 411 8.72 -3.28 -6.72
C VAL A 411 7.23 -3.48 -6.42
N LEU A 412 6.76 -4.73 -6.43
CA LEU A 412 5.35 -5.05 -6.21
C LEU A 412 4.96 -4.89 -4.74
N HIS A 413 5.90 -5.06 -3.80
CA HIS A 413 5.68 -4.72 -2.39
C HIS A 413 5.49 -3.22 -2.17
N TYR A 414 6.28 -2.39 -2.85
CA TYR A 414 6.30 -0.95 -2.63
C TYR A 414 5.21 -0.17 -3.39
N ILE A 415 4.63 -0.75 -4.45
CA ILE A 415 3.47 -0.24 -5.20
C ILE A 415 3.61 1.18 -5.83
N SER A 416 4.76 1.85 -5.69
CA SER A 416 5.05 3.12 -6.37
C SER A 416 6.55 3.35 -6.60
N ILE A 417 6.89 4.04 -7.69
CA ILE A 417 8.28 4.38 -8.02
C ILE A 417 8.92 5.28 -6.96
N ALA A 418 8.15 6.20 -6.38
CA ALA A 418 8.64 7.10 -5.33
C ALA A 418 9.06 6.32 -4.08
N SER A 419 8.28 5.31 -3.70
CA SER A 419 8.62 4.45 -2.55
C SER A 419 9.79 3.52 -2.85
N CYS A 420 9.92 3.00 -4.08
CA CYS A 420 11.10 2.23 -4.51
C CYS A 420 12.36 3.10 -4.48
N ALA A 421 12.30 4.33 -4.98
CA ALA A 421 13.41 5.29 -4.95
C ALA A 421 13.78 5.67 -3.51
N TYR A 422 12.79 5.88 -2.64
CA TYR A 422 13.01 6.15 -1.22
C TYR A 422 13.72 4.96 -0.54
N ALA A 423 13.28 3.73 -0.81
CA ALA A 423 13.93 2.53 -0.31
C ALA A 423 15.37 2.39 -0.81
N THR A 424 15.59 2.60 -2.11
CA THR A 424 16.91 2.55 -2.75
C THR A 424 17.89 3.55 -2.14
N LYS A 425 17.45 4.81 -2.00
CA LYS A 425 18.27 5.89 -1.42
C LYS A 425 18.75 5.57 -0.02
N HIS A 426 17.87 5.03 0.82
CA HIS A 426 18.25 4.69 2.18
C HIS A 426 19.07 3.40 2.22
N TYR A 427 18.77 2.41 1.39
CA TYR A 427 19.54 1.17 1.27
C TYR A 427 21.01 1.45 0.91
N SER A 428 21.27 2.37 -0.04
CA SER A 428 22.64 2.74 -0.44
C SER A 428 23.46 3.39 0.68
N THR A 429 22.82 3.92 1.73
CA THR A 429 23.52 4.47 2.90
C THR A 429 24.08 3.37 3.80
N TYR A 430 23.44 2.21 3.83
CA TYR A 430 23.86 1.04 4.61
C TYR A 430 24.71 0.06 3.80
N PHE A 431 24.54 0.01 2.48
CA PHE A 431 25.27 -0.90 1.59
C PHE A 431 25.89 -0.17 0.38
N PRO A 432 26.73 0.85 0.59
CA PRO A 432 27.31 1.63 -0.50
C PRO A 432 28.08 0.77 -1.51
N SER A 433 28.69 -0.35 -1.11
CA SER A 433 29.42 -1.22 -2.06
C SER A 433 28.53 -1.79 -3.17
N LYS A 434 27.23 -1.90 -2.94
CA LYS A 434 26.23 -2.37 -3.92
C LYS A 434 25.92 -1.33 -5.01
N PHE A 435 26.35 -0.08 -4.82
CA PHE A 435 26.04 1.04 -5.69
C PHE A 435 27.29 1.65 -6.35
N ASN A 436 28.48 1.05 -6.14
CA ASN A 436 29.70 1.48 -6.81
C ASN A 436 29.61 1.16 -8.32
N LEU A 437 29.10 2.13 -9.09
CA LEU A 437 29.19 2.13 -10.55
C LEU A 437 30.64 2.44 -10.93
N GLU A 438 31.26 1.59 -11.75
CA GLU A 438 32.62 1.75 -12.28
C GLU A 438 32.84 3.09 -13.03
N SER A 439 31.77 3.86 -13.30
CA SER A 439 31.81 5.15 -14.00
C SER A 439 32.51 6.29 -13.23
N ASP A 440 32.61 6.22 -11.90
CA ASP A 440 33.25 7.29 -11.11
C ASP A 440 34.79 7.21 -11.12
N ILE A 441 35.35 6.11 -11.64
CA ILE A 441 36.81 5.89 -11.73
C ILE A 441 37.40 6.51 -13.02
N LEU A 442 36.59 6.77 -14.05
CA LEU A 442 37.07 7.19 -15.37
C LEU A 442 37.22 8.72 -15.57
N VAL A 443 36.97 9.54 -14.54
CA VAL A 443 37.10 11.01 -14.67
C VAL A 443 38.54 11.51 -14.52
N GLU A 444 39.51 10.62 -14.26
CA GLU A 444 40.93 11.03 -14.14
C GLU A 444 41.67 11.22 -15.48
N SER A 445 41.13 10.79 -16.64
CA SER A 445 41.91 10.81 -17.89
C SER A 445 41.62 11.94 -18.88
N ASP A 446 40.62 12.80 -18.69
CA ASP A 446 40.24 13.82 -19.70
C ASP A 446 39.88 15.22 -19.16
N ILE A 447 40.58 15.69 -18.12
CA ILE A 447 40.48 17.09 -17.68
C ILE A 447 41.33 17.96 -18.61
N ASN A 448 40.84 18.22 -19.84
CA ASN A 448 41.25 19.34 -20.68
C ASN A 448 40.28 19.52 -21.86
N LYS A 449 39.03 19.95 -21.60
CA LYS A 449 38.17 20.69 -22.55
C LYS A 449 36.81 21.05 -21.91
N SER A 450 36.71 22.25 -21.32
CA SER A 450 35.53 23.14 -21.29
C SER A 450 35.44 23.92 -19.95
N PRO A 451 35.42 25.26 -19.93
CA PRO A 451 35.56 26.05 -18.70
C PRO A 451 34.22 26.46 -18.03
N ILE A 452 33.12 25.71 -18.23
CA ILE A 452 31.80 26.10 -17.69
C ILE A 452 31.35 25.23 -16.49
N CYS A 453 32.04 24.14 -16.16
CA CYS A 453 31.65 23.26 -15.04
C CYS A 453 32.70 23.18 -13.90
N SER A 454 33.44 24.26 -13.61
CA SER A 454 34.55 24.23 -12.64
C SER A 454 34.28 25.02 -11.34
N LYS A 455 33.02 25.07 -10.87
CA LYS A 455 32.66 25.68 -9.57
C LYS A 455 31.59 24.90 -8.79
N LEU A 456 31.56 23.57 -8.92
CA LEU A 456 30.99 22.72 -7.87
C LEU A 456 32.18 21.97 -7.25
N ASP A 457 32.30 22.10 -5.93
CA ASP A 457 33.49 21.77 -5.15
C ASP A 457 34.04 20.36 -5.41
N LEU A 458 35.24 20.33 -5.99
CA LEU A 458 36.13 19.17 -6.14
C LEU A 458 36.76 18.76 -4.78
N HIS A 459 35.98 18.81 -3.68
CA HIS A 459 36.45 18.58 -2.32
C HIS A 459 35.61 17.58 -1.51
N ALA A 460 34.64 16.90 -2.12
CA ALA A 460 34.00 15.74 -1.52
C ALA A 460 34.67 14.46 -2.05
N LYS A 461 35.84 14.09 -1.50
CA LYS A 461 36.17 12.66 -1.43
C LYS A 461 35.10 12.06 -0.54
N GLN A 462 34.03 11.54 -1.14
CA GLN A 462 32.94 10.91 -0.43
C GLN A 462 33.51 9.58 0.10
N THR A 463 34.07 9.62 1.31
CA THR A 463 34.36 8.42 2.08
C THR A 463 33.02 7.75 2.32
N TYR A 464 32.66 6.80 1.45
CA TYR A 464 31.49 5.96 1.68
C TYR A 464 31.66 5.27 3.04
N TYR A 465 30.57 5.12 3.78
CA TYR A 465 30.57 4.31 4.99
C TYR A 465 30.98 2.87 4.66
N GLU A 466 31.56 2.15 5.62
CA GLU A 466 31.71 0.70 5.47
C GLU A 466 30.31 0.06 5.41
N ASP A 467 30.14 -1.02 4.63
CA ASP A 467 28.84 -1.69 4.58
C ASP A 467 28.40 -2.15 5.98
N PHE A 468 27.09 -2.09 6.21
CA PHE A 468 26.47 -2.65 7.40
C PHE A 468 26.65 -4.18 7.43
N ASP A 469 27.17 -4.68 8.54
CA ASP A 469 27.34 -6.08 8.87
C ASP A 469 26.68 -6.36 10.22
N ILE A 470 25.69 -7.26 10.20
CA ILE A 470 24.93 -7.65 11.40
C ILE A 470 25.83 -8.23 12.51
N ASN A 471 26.97 -8.82 12.15
CA ASN A 471 27.90 -9.42 13.11
C ASN A 471 28.89 -8.42 13.70
N SER A 472 29.03 -7.24 13.09
CA SER A 472 29.96 -6.21 13.54
C SER A 472 29.52 -5.56 14.85
N ASP A 473 30.50 -5.13 15.64
CA ASP A 473 30.25 -4.39 16.89
C ASP A 473 30.18 -2.89 16.59
N TYR A 474 28.96 -2.36 16.59
CA TYR A 474 28.68 -0.93 16.44
C TYR A 474 28.39 -0.24 17.77
N SER A 475 28.63 -0.91 18.90
CA SER A 475 28.46 -0.27 20.20
C SER A 475 29.32 1.00 20.23
N ASN A 476 28.66 2.14 20.43
CA ASN A 476 29.32 3.41 20.59
C ASN A 476 29.37 3.69 22.09
N PRO A 477 30.43 3.28 22.81
CA PRO A 477 30.61 3.73 24.17
C PRO A 477 30.88 5.22 24.08
N ASN A 478 29.88 6.05 24.37
CA ASN A 478 30.12 7.46 24.62
C ASN A 478 31.17 7.52 25.74
N PRO A 479 32.42 7.92 25.46
CA PRO A 479 33.51 7.82 26.43
C PRO A 479 33.28 8.76 27.62
N ASN A 480 32.37 9.72 27.48
CA ASN A 480 31.99 10.69 28.50
C ASN A 480 30.69 10.32 29.24
N ALA A 481 30.00 9.23 28.86
CA ALA A 481 28.76 8.84 29.51
C ALA A 481 29.03 8.32 30.93
N LYS A 482 28.35 8.92 31.90
CA LYS A 482 28.47 8.51 33.31
C LYS A 482 27.87 7.10 33.50
N PRO A 483 28.59 6.17 34.15
CA PRO A 483 28.03 4.88 34.53
C PRO A 483 26.74 5.06 35.33
N PHE A 484 25.77 4.18 35.10
CA PHE A 484 24.53 4.20 35.84
C PHE A 484 24.76 3.72 37.27
N GLU A 485 24.36 4.54 38.26
CA GLU A 485 24.35 4.14 39.66
C GLU A 485 22.93 3.77 40.10
N LEU A 486 22.72 2.51 40.47
CA LEU A 486 21.41 2.03 40.92
C LEU A 486 21.05 2.64 42.28
N THR A 487 20.00 3.47 42.31
CA THR A 487 19.43 4.02 43.54
C THR A 487 18.35 3.09 44.12
N VAL A 488 18.18 3.12 45.44
CA VAL A 488 17.11 2.36 46.13
C VAL A 488 15.72 2.73 45.60
N GLY A 489 15.50 4.03 45.31
CA GLY A 489 14.23 4.51 44.75
C GLY A 489 13.95 3.96 43.35
N TYR A 490 14.98 3.94 42.49
CA TYR A 490 14.86 3.35 41.15
C TYR A 490 14.52 1.86 41.22
N TRP A 491 15.22 1.11 42.08
CA TRP A 491 14.98 -0.33 42.24
C TRP A 491 13.59 -0.65 42.79
N LYS A 492 13.12 0.10 43.78
CA LYS A 492 11.74 -0.01 44.32
C LYS A 492 10.69 0.17 43.23
N SER A 493 10.88 1.19 42.39
CA SER A 493 9.98 1.45 41.25
C SER A 493 10.01 0.30 40.24
N LYS A 494 11.19 -0.24 39.91
CA LYS A 494 11.32 -1.40 39.00
C LYS A 494 10.61 -2.65 39.54
N CYS A 495 10.83 -3.02 40.80
CA CYS A 495 10.18 -4.18 41.42
C CYS A 495 8.65 -4.07 41.35
N TYR A 496 8.11 -2.87 41.63
CA TYR A 496 6.68 -2.60 41.52
C TYR A 496 6.18 -2.83 40.09
N HIS A 497 6.86 -2.27 39.08
CA HIS A 497 6.45 -2.44 37.68
C HIS A 497 6.55 -3.89 37.21
N TYR A 498 7.60 -4.65 37.57
CA TYR A 498 7.72 -6.06 37.23
C TYR A 498 6.58 -6.89 37.80
N LYS A 499 6.24 -6.64 39.08
CA LYS A 499 5.10 -7.31 39.73
C LYS A 499 3.78 -7.02 39.02
N GLN A 500 3.55 -5.76 38.61
CA GLN A 500 2.34 -5.40 37.87
C GLN A 500 2.30 -6.02 36.47
N GLN A 501 3.43 -6.09 35.77
CA GLN A 501 3.50 -6.75 34.46
C GLN A 501 3.21 -8.25 34.55
N ASP A 502 3.71 -8.93 35.57
CA ASP A 502 3.45 -10.35 35.78
C ASP A 502 2.01 -10.59 36.22
N TYR A 503 1.48 -9.76 37.12
CA TYR A 503 0.07 -9.79 37.52
C TYR A 503 -0.88 -9.61 36.32
N ASN A 504 -0.65 -8.60 35.50
CA ASN A 504 -1.50 -8.29 34.34
C ASN A 504 -1.49 -9.39 33.28
N ALA A 505 -0.42 -10.19 33.22
CA ALA A 505 -0.30 -11.32 32.31
C ALA A 505 -0.71 -12.66 32.95
N GLY A 506 -1.22 -12.66 34.18
CA GLY A 506 -1.65 -13.88 34.87
C GLY A 506 -0.52 -14.78 35.38
N ARG A 507 0.72 -14.26 35.50
CA ARG A 507 1.88 -14.99 36.01
C ARG A 507 1.93 -14.98 37.55
N GLU A 508 2.60 -15.97 38.15
CA GLU A 508 2.84 -16.04 39.60
C GLU A 508 3.65 -14.82 40.07
N THR A 509 3.20 -14.06 41.07
CA THR A 509 3.88 -12.82 41.51
C THR A 509 4.63 -12.92 42.83
N GLU A 510 4.49 -14.04 43.55
CA GLU A 510 5.10 -14.23 44.87
C GLU A 510 6.62 -14.44 44.79
N LYS A 511 7.10 -14.99 43.67
CA LYS A 511 8.52 -15.28 43.42
C LYS A 511 9.25 -14.16 42.68
N ASN A 512 8.59 -13.03 42.44
CA ASN A 512 9.21 -11.90 41.77
C ASN A 512 10.41 -11.36 42.55
N VAL A 513 11.34 -10.74 41.83
CA VAL A 513 12.39 -9.91 42.42
C VAL A 513 11.79 -8.86 43.36
N THR A 514 12.45 -8.64 44.49
CA THR A 514 11.97 -7.74 45.54
C THR A 514 12.96 -6.63 45.85
N THR A 515 12.55 -5.71 46.72
CA THR A 515 13.41 -4.63 47.21
C THR A 515 14.65 -5.13 47.94
N ASP A 516 14.60 -6.36 48.49
CA ASP A 516 15.69 -6.97 49.24
C ASP A 516 16.82 -7.45 48.31
N ASP A 517 16.55 -7.57 47.01
CA ASP A 517 17.53 -7.94 46.00
C ASP A 517 18.42 -6.76 45.54
N TYR A 518 18.31 -5.60 46.19
CA TYR A 518 18.98 -4.36 45.79
C TYR A 518 20.50 -4.52 45.63
N ASP A 519 21.19 -5.10 46.61
CA ASP A 519 22.66 -5.22 46.57
C ASP A 519 23.13 -6.16 45.46
N TYR A 520 22.37 -7.24 45.22
CA TYR A 520 22.62 -8.15 44.11
C TYR A 520 22.54 -7.43 42.76
N TYR A 521 21.43 -6.73 42.49
CA TYR A 521 21.24 -6.05 41.21
C TYR A 521 22.10 -4.80 41.04
N LYS A 522 22.46 -4.12 42.13
CA LYS A 522 23.46 -3.04 42.10
C LYS A 522 24.80 -3.55 41.60
N ASN A 523 25.27 -4.69 42.11
CA ASN A 523 26.51 -5.32 41.67
C ASN A 523 26.38 -5.89 40.24
N LEU A 524 25.24 -6.50 39.91
CA LEU A 524 24.99 -7.01 38.56
C LEU A 524 25.08 -5.88 37.53
N PHE A 525 24.35 -4.78 37.71
CA PHE A 525 24.36 -3.68 36.74
C PHE A 525 25.68 -2.90 36.68
N SER A 526 26.52 -2.93 37.72
CA SER A 526 27.84 -2.28 37.69
C SER A 526 28.91 -3.11 36.98
N THR A 527 28.79 -4.45 37.00
CA THR A 527 29.80 -5.38 36.48
C THR A 527 29.42 -6.01 35.14
N SER A 528 28.13 -6.05 34.82
CA SER A 528 27.62 -6.62 33.57
C SER A 528 27.40 -5.57 32.48
N VAL A 529 27.09 -6.09 31.30
CA VAL A 529 26.63 -5.34 30.14
C VAL A 529 25.20 -5.78 29.80
N CYS A 530 24.50 -4.99 28.99
CA CYS A 530 23.22 -5.38 28.44
C CYS A 530 23.34 -6.70 27.67
N SER A 531 22.58 -7.71 28.07
CA SER A 531 22.51 -9.02 27.42
C SER A 531 22.06 -8.95 25.94
N ILE A 532 21.34 -7.91 25.56
CA ILE A 532 20.79 -7.75 24.21
C ILE A 532 21.74 -6.97 23.28
N CYS A 533 22.31 -5.85 23.76
CA CYS A 533 23.11 -4.94 22.91
C CYS A 533 24.59 -4.85 23.28
N ASN A 534 25.03 -5.58 24.30
CA ASN A 534 26.39 -5.62 24.84
C ASN A 534 26.92 -4.27 25.38
N ALA A 535 26.08 -3.24 25.47
CA ALA A 535 26.49 -1.92 25.98
C ALA A 535 26.51 -1.88 27.52
N LYS A 536 27.42 -1.07 28.08
CA LYS A 536 27.40 -0.73 29.51
C LYS A 536 26.18 0.12 29.87
N PHE A 537 25.74 0.01 31.11
CA PHE A 537 24.63 0.80 31.64
C PHE A 537 25.06 2.21 32.02
N THR A 538 24.34 3.21 31.49
CA THR A 538 24.57 4.64 31.72
C THR A 538 23.23 5.32 32.04
N TYR A 539 23.25 6.59 32.44
CA TYR A 539 22.00 7.34 32.63
C TYR A 539 21.19 7.50 31.33
N ASP A 540 21.86 7.52 30.18
CA ASP A 540 21.22 7.55 28.85
C ASP A 540 20.75 6.16 28.41
N ASN A 541 21.30 5.10 29.02
CA ASN A 541 20.97 3.71 28.74
C ASN A 541 20.72 2.92 30.04
N PRO A 542 19.64 3.22 30.78
CA PRO A 542 19.42 2.68 32.10
C PRO A 542 19.06 1.17 32.06
N PRO A 543 19.41 0.40 33.10
CA PRO A 543 19.15 -1.04 33.15
C PRO A 543 17.68 -1.38 33.44
N SER A 544 17.29 -2.57 32.99
CA SER A 544 16.09 -3.32 33.30
C SER A 544 16.40 -4.81 33.31
N LEU A 545 15.42 -5.62 33.70
CA LEU A 545 15.43 -7.07 33.61
C LEU A 545 14.60 -7.52 32.41
N ASP A 546 15.21 -8.31 31.53
CA ASP A 546 14.55 -9.01 30.45
C ASP A 546 14.36 -10.48 30.82
N ARG A 547 13.18 -11.04 30.55
CA ARG A 547 12.86 -12.43 30.88
C ARG A 547 13.41 -13.35 29.80
N GLN A 548 14.01 -14.46 30.23
CA GLN A 548 14.45 -15.53 29.33
C GLN A 548 13.25 -16.36 28.87
N ASP A 549 12.32 -16.65 29.78
CA ASP A 549 11.03 -17.27 29.49
C ASP A 549 9.89 -16.31 29.86
N ASN A 550 9.09 -15.93 28.86
CA ASN A 550 7.96 -15.01 29.01
C ASN A 550 6.76 -15.62 29.73
N GLU A 551 6.69 -16.94 29.86
CA GLU A 551 5.65 -17.61 30.65
C GLU A 551 5.98 -17.61 32.16
N LEU A 552 7.25 -17.39 32.51
CA LEU A 552 7.73 -17.35 33.89
C LEU A 552 7.82 -15.90 34.44
N PRO A 553 7.68 -15.71 35.76
CA PRO A 553 7.77 -14.39 36.35
C PRO A 553 9.19 -13.83 36.37
N HIS A 554 9.32 -12.55 36.71
CA HIS A 554 10.62 -11.91 36.89
C HIS A 554 11.33 -12.42 38.14
N THR A 555 12.06 -13.53 38.03
CA THR A 555 12.91 -14.11 39.09
C THR A 555 14.40 -13.88 38.79
N LYS A 556 15.28 -14.13 39.76
CA LYS A 556 16.74 -14.03 39.55
C LYS A 556 17.24 -14.99 38.47
N ASP A 557 16.69 -16.19 38.41
CA ASP A 557 17.12 -17.23 37.47
C ASP A 557 16.50 -17.06 36.08
N ASN A 558 15.38 -16.35 35.97
CA ASN A 558 14.68 -16.12 34.71
C ASN A 558 15.03 -14.76 34.07
N CYS A 559 15.81 -13.90 34.72
CA CYS A 559 16.06 -12.53 34.23
C CYS A 559 17.52 -12.26 33.90
N LEU A 560 17.76 -11.64 32.74
CA LEU A 560 19.05 -11.09 32.35
C LEU A 560 19.04 -9.56 32.40
N PRO A 561 20.18 -8.92 32.71
CA PRO A 561 20.29 -7.46 32.67
C PRO A 561 20.20 -7.00 31.21
N ALA A 562 19.28 -6.11 30.91
CA ALA A 562 19.09 -5.50 29.60
C ALA A 562 18.90 -4.00 29.78
N CYS A 563 19.12 -3.18 28.75
CA CYS A 563 18.80 -1.76 28.86
C CYS A 563 17.34 -1.50 28.49
N VAL A 564 16.72 -0.49 29.11
CA VAL A 564 15.29 -0.19 28.94
C VAL A 564 14.90 -0.06 27.46
N SER A 565 15.68 0.67 26.67
CA SER A 565 15.32 0.92 25.27
C SER A 565 15.30 -0.35 24.42
N PHE A 566 16.27 -1.26 24.60
CA PHE A 566 16.31 -2.52 23.84
C PHE A 566 15.43 -3.62 24.41
N ASN A 567 15.15 -3.62 25.71
CA ASN A 567 14.17 -4.52 26.31
C ASN A 567 12.74 -4.17 25.80
N ILE A 568 12.40 -2.88 25.70
CA ILE A 568 11.15 -2.43 25.03
C ILE A 568 11.13 -2.86 23.56
N ALA A 569 12.25 -2.70 22.84
CA ALA A 569 12.34 -3.09 21.43
C ALA A 569 12.25 -4.62 21.21
N HIS A 570 12.75 -5.43 22.16
CA HIS A 570 12.74 -6.90 22.11
C HIS A 570 11.34 -7.49 22.37
N ALA A 571 10.47 -6.81 23.13
CA ALA A 571 9.15 -7.27 23.59
C ALA A 571 8.43 -8.33 22.71
N ASN A 572 8.63 -9.61 23.04
CA ASN A 572 8.09 -10.82 22.37
C ASN A 572 8.41 -10.96 20.87
N ARG A 573 9.40 -10.24 20.35
CA ARG A 573 9.84 -10.32 18.95
C ARG A 573 10.88 -11.41 18.77
N ASP A 574 11.04 -11.89 17.54
CA ASP A 574 12.11 -12.82 17.19
C ASP A 574 13.49 -12.25 17.63
N PRO A 575 14.32 -13.01 18.37
CA PRO A 575 15.60 -12.51 18.89
C PRO A 575 16.56 -12.05 17.80
N LYS A 576 16.54 -12.68 16.62
CA LYS A 576 17.40 -12.29 15.50
C LYS A 576 16.89 -11.02 14.81
N ILE A 577 15.58 -10.89 14.61
CA ILE A 577 14.98 -9.65 14.08
C ILE A 577 15.28 -8.48 15.04
N THR A 578 15.14 -8.74 16.35
CA THR A 578 15.52 -7.74 17.35
C THR A 578 17.00 -7.40 17.24
N SER A 579 17.88 -8.40 17.17
CA SER A 579 19.32 -8.17 16.99
C SER A 579 19.63 -7.31 15.76
N LEU A 580 18.97 -7.55 14.63
CA LEU A 580 19.07 -6.73 13.43
C LEU A 580 18.68 -5.26 13.71
N HIS A 581 17.52 -5.02 14.32
CA HIS A 581 17.07 -3.67 14.68
C HIS A 581 18.09 -2.93 15.54
N ILE A 582 18.66 -3.64 16.52
CA ILE A 582 19.66 -3.11 17.45
C ILE A 582 20.93 -2.71 16.70
N LYS A 583 21.44 -3.61 15.86
CA LYS A 583 22.67 -3.39 15.09
C LYS A 583 22.50 -2.25 14.11
N MET A 584 21.39 -2.21 13.36
CA MET A 584 21.12 -1.10 12.43
C MET A 584 20.99 0.23 13.17
N ARG A 585 20.38 0.24 14.36
CA ARG A 585 20.28 1.43 15.20
C ARG A 585 21.64 1.90 15.68
N GLN A 586 22.49 0.98 16.17
CA GLN A 586 23.85 1.30 16.61
C GLN A 586 24.70 1.85 15.45
N TYR A 587 24.61 1.23 14.27
CA TYR A 587 25.25 1.71 13.05
C TYR A 587 24.78 3.13 12.69
N ALA A 588 23.46 3.37 12.68
CA ALA A 588 22.90 4.68 12.40
C ALA A 588 23.39 5.74 13.39
N ILE A 589 23.45 5.44 14.68
CA ILE A 589 23.98 6.35 15.70
C ILE A 589 25.47 6.61 15.49
N LYS A 590 26.29 5.57 15.24
CA LYS A 590 27.73 5.69 15.02
C LYS A 590 28.06 6.60 13.83
N HIS A 591 27.23 6.55 12.79
CA HIS A 591 27.43 7.28 11.54
C HIS A 591 26.54 8.53 11.39
N ASN A 592 25.81 8.92 12.45
CA ASN A 592 24.88 10.07 12.45
C ASN A 592 23.83 10.01 11.32
N LEU A 593 23.30 8.82 11.05
CA LEU A 593 22.28 8.61 10.02
C LEU A 593 20.88 9.04 10.50
N PRO A 594 19.98 9.43 9.57
CA PRO A 594 18.60 9.76 9.91
C PRO A 594 17.85 8.60 10.58
N MET A 595 17.06 8.93 11.60
CA MET A 595 16.21 8.02 12.36
C MET A 595 14.79 8.59 12.50
N THR A 596 13.82 7.72 12.81
CA THR A 596 12.44 8.15 13.10
C THR A 596 12.37 8.99 14.37
N ILE A 597 11.39 9.89 14.41
CA ILE A 597 11.16 10.78 15.56
C ILE A 597 10.39 10.01 16.63
N SER A 598 10.90 10.04 17.86
CA SER A 598 10.26 9.44 19.05
C SER A 598 9.86 10.46 20.11
N ASP A 599 10.23 11.75 19.94
CA ASP A 599 9.93 12.82 20.88
C ASP A 599 8.90 13.78 20.27
N GLU A 600 7.76 13.91 20.93
CA GLU A 600 6.64 14.74 20.49
C GLU A 600 7.00 16.23 20.40
N ARG A 601 7.90 16.71 21.26
CA ARG A 601 8.37 18.10 21.22
C ARG A 601 9.23 18.34 19.99
N ILE A 602 10.11 17.39 19.64
CA ILE A 602 10.92 17.46 18.41
C ILE A 602 10.00 17.40 17.20
N TYR A 603 9.01 16.52 17.20
CA TYR A 603 8.01 16.46 16.14
C TYR A 603 7.28 17.81 15.98
N LYS A 604 6.78 18.38 17.08
CA LYS A 604 6.08 19.69 17.07
C LYS A 604 7.00 20.81 16.58
N LEU A 605 8.25 20.86 17.03
CA LEU A 605 9.25 21.83 16.58
C LEU A 605 9.53 21.72 15.08
N LEU A 606 9.79 20.51 14.58
CA LEU A 606 10.06 20.28 13.15
C LEU A 606 8.84 20.65 12.31
N ARG A 607 7.64 20.30 12.77
CA ARG A 607 6.37 20.65 12.11
C ARG A 607 6.15 22.16 12.04
N GLU A 608 6.46 22.91 13.10
CA GLU A 608 6.38 24.38 13.11
C GLU A 608 7.34 25.01 12.09
N CYS A 609 8.48 24.38 11.81
CA CYS A 609 9.47 24.85 10.86
C CYS A 609 9.23 24.43 9.40
N ILE A 610 8.26 23.54 9.12
CA ILE A 610 7.90 23.18 7.74
C ILE A 610 6.96 24.25 7.18
N THR A 611 7.48 25.11 6.29
CA THR A 611 6.69 26.14 5.58
C THR A 611 6.56 25.79 4.09
N GLY A 612 5.32 25.53 3.64
CA GLY A 612 4.95 25.35 2.21
C GLY A 612 4.73 23.90 1.75
N GLY A 613 3.64 23.66 0.98
CA GLY A 613 3.32 22.41 0.27
C GLY A 613 1.99 21.75 0.67
N LEU A 614 1.33 21.04 -0.27
CA LEU A 614 0.05 20.29 -0.08
C LEU A 614 0.08 19.26 1.07
N ALA A 615 1.26 18.71 1.38
CA ALA A 615 1.46 17.82 2.53
C ALA A 615 1.22 18.51 3.89
N ALA A 616 1.30 19.85 3.95
CA ALA A 616 1.07 20.62 5.17
C ALA A 616 -0.40 20.68 5.60
N VAL A 617 -1.36 20.36 4.73
CA VAL A 617 -2.80 20.43 5.04
C VAL A 617 -3.27 19.16 5.75
N PHE A 618 -2.81 17.98 5.31
CA PHE A 618 -3.23 16.68 5.85
C PHE A 618 -2.59 16.33 7.20
N HIS A 619 -1.46 16.94 7.53
CA HIS A 619 -0.75 16.71 8.78
C HIS A 619 -0.83 17.90 9.74
N ARG A 620 -1.91 18.70 9.73
CA ARG A 620 -2.22 19.73 10.75
C ARG A 620 -3.16 19.18 11.83
N GLU A 621 -2.93 19.60 13.07
CA GLU A 621 -3.77 19.29 14.21
C GLU A 621 -4.65 20.50 14.39
N ASN A 622 -5.90 20.38 13.95
CA ASN A 622 -6.87 21.46 14.00
C ASN A 622 -7.62 21.38 15.32
N ILE A 623 -7.24 22.24 16.27
CA ILE A 623 -7.88 22.33 17.57
C ILE A 623 -8.93 23.44 17.48
N ALA A 624 -10.20 23.05 17.57
CA ALA A 624 -11.33 23.98 17.52
C ALA A 624 -11.16 25.12 18.54
N GLY A 625 -11.27 26.37 18.07
CA GLY A 625 -11.13 27.57 18.90
C GLY A 625 -9.70 27.96 19.30
N LYS A 626 -8.66 27.22 18.86
CA LYS A 626 -7.25 27.55 19.12
C LYS A 626 -6.41 27.67 17.85
N THR A 627 -6.61 26.79 16.87
CA THR A 627 -5.87 26.85 15.60
C THR A 627 -6.48 27.94 14.73
N HIS A 628 -5.74 29.04 14.49
CA HIS A 628 -6.14 30.08 13.56
C HIS A 628 -5.90 29.59 12.13
N ILE A 629 -6.99 29.36 11.40
CA ILE A 629 -6.97 29.00 9.98
C ILE A 629 -7.13 30.31 9.21
N ASN A 630 -6.18 30.63 8.34
CA ASN A 630 -6.37 31.72 7.39
C ASN A 630 -7.39 31.26 6.36
N GLU A 631 -8.55 31.89 6.33
CA GLU A 631 -9.42 31.84 5.16
C GLU A 631 -8.71 32.58 4.03
N LEU A 632 -8.36 31.85 2.98
CA LEU A 632 -7.92 32.47 1.74
C LEU A 632 -9.19 32.83 0.98
N THR A 633 -9.64 34.07 1.15
CA THR A 633 -10.69 34.65 0.31
C THR A 633 -10.06 35.10 -1.00
N TYR A 634 -10.52 34.51 -2.09
CA TYR A 634 -10.17 34.96 -3.44
C TYR A 634 -10.84 36.30 -3.72
N ASP A 635 -10.03 37.33 -4.02
CA ASP A 635 -10.52 38.64 -4.41
C ASP A 635 -10.58 38.73 -5.94
N GLU A 636 -11.78 38.63 -6.51
CA GLU A 636 -12.03 38.74 -7.95
C GLU A 636 -11.50 40.04 -8.57
N GLN A 637 -11.40 41.13 -7.81
CA GLN A 637 -10.94 42.41 -8.34
C GLN A 637 -9.42 42.51 -8.43
N SER A 638 -8.69 41.79 -7.56
CA SER A 638 -7.23 41.80 -7.54
C SER A 638 -6.58 40.51 -8.06
N ASN A 639 -7.40 39.48 -8.33
CA ASN A 639 -7.00 38.17 -8.83
C ASN A 639 -5.92 37.53 -7.94
N LYS A 640 -6.14 37.57 -6.61
CA LYS A 640 -5.26 37.03 -5.58
C LYS A 640 -6.02 36.22 -4.55
#